data_AF-A0A8C7CF85-F1
#
_entry.id   AF-A0A8C7CF85-F1
#
_cell.length_a   1.000
_cell.length_b   1.000
_cell.length_c   1.000
_cell.angle_alpha   90.00
_cell.angle_beta   90.00
_cell.angle_gamma   90.00
#
_symmetry.space_group_name_H-M   'P 1'
#
loop_
_entity.id
_entity.type
_entity.pdbx_description
1 polymer ?
#
loop_
_entity_poly.entity_id
_entity_poly.type
_entity_poly.pdbx_seq_one_letter_code
_entity_poly.pdbx_strand_id
1 'polypeptide(L)'
;MPYTPSGFFCDRLIRERERRDGEGSLSKPLRFSGQDFTALKQECLTKKCLFEDDTFPASVESLGYKELGHKSNKVKNIVWKRPKEICENPQFIVGGASRTDICQGDLGDCWLLAAIACLTLNEKLLYRVVPQEQSFSEGYGGIFHFQFWRYGDWVDVVIDDRIPTFNSQLVFTKSAERNEFWSALLEKAYAKLHGSYEALKGGNTTEAMEDFTGGVTEFYEMKEAPKELYKIMKKALERGSMMGCSIDVNLSPDLTPDLSTDLSPDLSLDLSPDLEDQLCDSCVVYFILQSLVPARFETRTVTGLVKGHAYSVTAVEESQHKEPKVRLVRLRNPWGQVEWNGPWSDNSKEWVSLSKGEKDKLQHQSAEDGEFWMAFEDFKKNYTKIEICNLTPDALEDDKIHKWTVSVNEGRWVRGCSAGGCRNYPDTFWTNPQYRLRLLEEDDDPEDNEVACSFVIALMQKNRRKERKMGANLFTIGFAIYEVSPMHGNKQHMQKDFFLFNSSKARCKSYINLREVTQRFRLSPGEYVIIPSTYEPHQEGEFILRVFSEKRNTSDEEDQQFLSLFQQIAGDVSTGSTGRPVRPVSAWGSVSIVLGWDLNTEGFSLECCRSMISLMDMDGTGRLNLQEFRHLWNKIKQWQGIFQHYNSDQASSINSYEMRNAVNDAGFRLNNQLYDIITMRYANESMNIDFDSFISCLVRLEAMFSKSHTNTSSPYYTDPRSVCPLLAGLVTVHGDVKRALYLSWFDLCDI
;
A
#
# COMPACT_ATOMS: atom_id res chain seq x y z
N MET A 1 -11.36 23.41 3.30
CA MET A 1 -10.36 23.09 2.25
C MET A 1 -9.69 21.76 2.57
N PRO A 2 -10.06 20.65 1.90
CA PRO A 2 -9.27 19.44 1.95
C PRO A 2 -8.04 19.60 1.04
N TYR A 3 -6.89 19.17 1.53
CA TYR A 3 -5.61 19.19 0.83
C TYR A 3 -5.68 18.48 -0.53
N THR A 4 -5.47 19.21 -1.62
CA THR A 4 -5.05 18.59 -2.90
C THR A 4 -3.56 18.29 -2.82
N PRO A 5 -3.08 17.05 -2.99
CA PRO A 5 -1.68 16.83 -3.33
C PRO A 5 -1.50 17.28 -4.79
N SER A 6 -0.97 18.49 -4.97
CA SER A 6 -0.52 18.97 -6.27
C SER A 6 0.65 18.10 -6.77
N GLY A 7 0.50 17.39 -7.89
CA GLY A 7 1.60 16.64 -8.54
C GLY A 7 1.22 15.25 -9.09
N PHE A 8 0.21 14.60 -8.51
CA PHE A 8 -0.03 13.15 -8.67
C PHE A 8 -0.11 12.60 -10.11
N PHE A 9 -0.74 13.31 -11.06
CA PHE A 9 -0.84 12.84 -12.45
C PHE A 9 0.51 12.83 -13.15
N CYS A 10 1.30 13.90 -12.97
CA CYS A 10 2.66 13.95 -13.45
C CYS A 10 3.50 12.89 -12.73
N ASP A 11 3.38 12.79 -11.41
CA ASP A 11 4.14 11.82 -10.61
C ASP A 11 3.85 10.37 -11.02
N ARG A 12 2.59 10.02 -11.32
CA ARG A 12 2.21 8.67 -11.79
C ARG A 12 2.73 8.39 -13.20
N LEU A 13 2.54 9.30 -14.17
CA LEU A 13 3.05 9.09 -15.53
C LEU A 13 4.58 9.05 -15.58
N ILE A 14 5.23 9.88 -14.77
CA ILE A 14 6.68 9.84 -14.55
C ILE A 14 7.06 8.49 -13.95
N ARG A 15 6.37 8.03 -12.89
CA ARG A 15 6.63 6.74 -12.26
C ARG A 15 6.41 5.55 -13.20
N GLU A 16 5.36 5.54 -14.00
CA GLU A 16 5.10 4.49 -15.00
C GLU A 16 6.20 4.47 -16.07
N ARG A 17 6.66 5.64 -16.53
CA ARG A 17 7.82 5.74 -17.42
C ARG A 17 9.10 5.24 -16.76
N GLU A 18 9.37 5.67 -15.53
CA GLU A 18 10.54 5.24 -14.76
C GLU A 18 10.53 3.72 -14.50
N ARG A 19 9.37 3.11 -14.24
CA ARG A 19 9.23 1.64 -14.15
C ARG A 19 9.58 0.96 -15.46
N ARG A 20 9.18 1.53 -16.61
CA ARG A 20 9.59 1.02 -17.94
C ARG A 20 11.09 1.13 -18.16
N ASP A 21 11.71 2.16 -17.60
CA ASP A 21 13.18 2.36 -17.60
C ASP A 21 13.88 1.56 -16.49
N GLY A 22 13.15 0.70 -15.77
CA GLY A 22 13.65 -0.24 -14.77
C GLY A 22 13.79 0.32 -13.35
N GLU A 23 13.39 1.55 -13.07
CA GLU A 23 13.42 2.09 -11.69
C GLU A 23 12.38 1.41 -10.80
N GLY A 24 12.74 1.15 -9.54
CA GLY A 24 11.92 0.37 -8.61
C GLY A 24 11.95 -1.14 -8.89
N SER A 25 12.71 -1.56 -9.90
CA SER A 25 13.08 -2.97 -10.05
C SER A 25 14.18 -3.33 -9.06
N LEU A 26 14.54 -4.61 -9.05
CA LEU A 26 15.61 -5.14 -8.22
C LEU A 26 16.99 -4.56 -8.48
N SER A 27 17.32 -4.38 -9.76
CA SER A 27 18.64 -3.90 -10.16
C SER A 27 18.78 -2.39 -9.96
N LYS A 28 17.66 -1.68 -9.84
CA LYS A 28 17.61 -0.23 -9.70
C LYS A 28 16.51 0.19 -8.72
N PRO A 29 16.69 -0.07 -7.41
CA PRO A 29 15.71 0.29 -6.39
C PRO A 29 15.57 1.82 -6.28
N LEU A 30 14.38 2.26 -5.88
CA LEU A 30 14.10 3.67 -5.62
C LEU A 30 14.84 4.15 -4.37
N ARG A 31 15.31 5.40 -4.41
CA ARG A 31 16.03 6.00 -3.30
C ARG A 31 15.05 6.58 -2.28
N PHE A 32 14.98 6.00 -1.10
CA PHE A 32 14.13 6.54 -0.05
C PHE A 32 14.60 7.94 0.37
N SER A 33 13.69 8.91 0.37
CA SER A 33 13.99 10.32 0.66
C SER A 33 15.11 10.92 -0.22
N GLY A 34 15.35 10.36 -1.42
CA GLY A 34 16.38 10.82 -2.34
C GLY A 34 17.83 10.53 -1.91
N GLN A 35 18.04 9.72 -0.87
CA GLN A 35 19.38 9.39 -0.37
C GLN A 35 20.03 8.29 -1.21
N ASP A 36 21.29 8.50 -1.62
CA ASP A 36 22.11 7.51 -2.34
C ASP A 36 23.22 6.98 -1.40
N PHE A 37 23.16 5.69 -1.06
CA PHE A 37 24.10 5.06 -0.15
C PHE A 37 25.55 5.23 -0.60
N THR A 38 25.85 4.99 -1.87
CA THR A 38 27.22 5.00 -2.39
C THR A 38 27.78 6.42 -2.37
N ALA A 39 27.01 7.40 -2.82
CA ALA A 39 27.41 8.80 -2.81
C ALA A 39 27.64 9.32 -1.39
N LEU A 40 26.70 9.08 -0.47
CA LEU A 40 26.79 9.53 0.92
C LEU A 40 27.95 8.85 1.68
N LYS A 41 28.19 7.55 1.43
CA LYS A 41 29.33 6.82 2.00
C LYS A 41 30.66 7.42 1.52
N GLN A 42 30.80 7.67 0.22
CA GLN A 42 32.01 8.29 -0.33
C GLN A 42 32.24 9.71 0.19
N GLU A 43 31.18 10.49 0.35
CA GLU A 43 31.24 11.82 0.94
C GLU A 43 31.74 11.76 2.39
N CYS A 44 31.18 10.88 3.22
CA CYS A 44 31.59 10.70 4.62
C CYS A 44 33.06 10.25 4.74
N LEU A 45 33.48 9.30 3.90
CA LEU A 45 34.87 8.83 3.85
C LEU A 45 35.84 9.95 3.43
N THR A 46 35.45 10.77 2.45
CA THR A 46 36.25 11.92 1.97
C THR A 46 36.38 12.99 3.04
N LYS A 47 35.27 13.32 3.71
CA LYS A 47 35.21 14.32 4.79
C LYS A 47 35.78 13.81 6.12
N LYS A 48 36.04 12.50 6.24
CA LYS A 48 36.43 11.81 7.48
C LYS A 48 35.45 12.06 8.63
N CYS A 49 34.17 12.09 8.33
CA CYS A 49 33.09 12.19 9.30
C CYS A 49 32.22 10.93 9.26
N LEU A 50 31.45 10.70 10.33
CA LEU A 50 30.44 9.66 10.34
C LEU A 50 29.12 10.23 9.83
N PHE A 51 28.38 9.42 9.09
CA PHE A 51 27.07 9.81 8.59
C PHE A 51 26.09 10.08 9.73
N GLU A 52 25.34 11.16 9.59
CA GLU A 52 24.23 11.51 10.45
C GLU A 52 22.99 11.67 9.57
N ASP A 53 21.96 10.88 9.85
CA ASP A 53 20.77 10.84 9.02
C ASP A 53 19.79 11.97 9.38
N ASP A 54 19.80 13.03 8.57
CA ASP A 54 18.88 14.17 8.73
C ASP A 54 17.41 13.80 8.51
N THR A 55 17.15 12.71 7.77
CA THR A 55 15.77 12.26 7.47
C THR A 55 15.19 11.34 8.55
N PHE A 56 16.05 10.82 9.44
CA PHE A 56 15.66 10.02 10.61
C PHE A 56 16.61 10.32 11.79
N PRO A 57 16.51 11.52 12.36
CA PRO A 57 17.47 12.01 13.34
C PRO A 57 17.45 11.18 14.63
N ALA A 58 18.60 11.09 15.32
CA ALA A 58 18.75 10.45 16.62
C ALA A 58 18.06 11.26 17.75
N SER A 59 16.73 11.29 17.70
CA SER A 59 15.84 12.16 18.47
C SER A 59 14.62 11.39 18.95
N VAL A 60 13.78 12.01 19.79
CA VAL A 60 12.59 11.34 20.34
C VAL A 60 11.50 11.19 19.29
N GLU A 61 11.46 12.06 18.29
CA GLU A 61 10.55 12.03 17.15
C GLU A 61 10.69 10.73 16.34
N SER A 62 11.92 10.21 16.24
CA SER A 62 12.22 8.93 15.59
C SER A 62 11.83 7.73 16.46
N LEU A 63 11.72 7.90 17.78
CA LEU A 63 11.21 6.86 18.69
C LEU A 63 9.69 6.76 18.60
N GLY A 64 8.97 7.89 18.60
CA GLY A 64 7.52 7.88 18.54
C GLY A 64 6.84 9.21 18.81
N TYR A 65 5.54 9.14 19.07
CA TYR A 65 4.65 10.30 19.17
C TYR A 65 3.67 10.23 20.35
N LYS A 66 3.42 9.06 20.95
CA LYS A 66 2.49 8.88 22.07
C LYS A 66 3.15 8.16 23.24
N GLU A 67 3.30 6.84 23.17
CA GLU A 67 3.93 6.03 24.22
C GLU A 67 5.45 6.16 24.22
N LEU A 68 6.05 6.44 23.05
CA LEU A 68 7.48 6.72 22.89
C LEU A 68 7.72 8.18 22.46
N GLY A 69 6.75 9.07 22.67
CA GLY A 69 6.90 10.50 22.39
C GLY A 69 7.51 11.31 23.54
N HIS A 70 7.77 12.60 23.33
CA HIS A 70 8.44 13.51 24.29
C HIS A 70 7.81 13.57 25.69
N LYS A 71 6.51 13.28 25.81
CA LYS A 71 5.79 13.31 27.09
C LYS A 71 5.92 12.02 27.89
N SER A 72 6.48 10.96 27.31
CA SER A 72 6.62 9.66 27.93
C SER A 72 7.84 9.62 28.85
N ASN A 73 7.66 9.09 30.07
CA ASN A 73 8.78 8.83 30.96
C ASN A 73 9.69 7.71 30.45
N LYS A 74 9.21 6.87 29.53
CA LYS A 74 9.94 5.72 28.99
C LYS A 74 11.16 6.13 28.15
N VAL A 75 11.11 7.30 27.52
CA VAL A 75 12.17 7.76 26.61
C VAL A 75 13.21 8.67 27.27
N LYS A 76 12.99 9.11 28.52
CA LYS A 76 13.85 10.10 29.20
C LYS A 76 15.31 9.66 29.35
N ASN A 77 15.53 8.35 29.48
CA ASN A 77 16.86 7.77 29.71
C ASN A 77 17.41 7.06 28.47
N ILE A 78 16.74 7.19 27.32
CA ILE A 78 17.20 6.59 26.07
C ILE A 78 18.28 7.48 25.47
N VAL A 79 19.44 6.88 25.19
CA VAL A 79 20.57 7.53 24.54
C VAL A 79 20.89 6.79 23.25
N TRP A 80 21.02 7.53 22.16
CA TRP A 80 21.42 6.97 20.87
C TRP A 80 22.93 6.77 20.86
N LYS A 81 23.37 5.54 20.60
CA LYS A 81 24.79 5.16 20.54
C LYS A 81 25.10 4.38 19.28
N ARG A 82 26.32 4.51 18.78
CA ARG A 82 26.83 3.67 17.68
C ARG A 82 27.36 2.34 18.24
N PRO A 83 27.34 1.24 17.46
CA PRO A 83 27.91 -0.04 17.88
C PRO A 83 29.34 0.02 18.42
N LYS A 84 30.19 0.89 17.86
CA LYS A 84 31.57 1.14 18.35
C LYS A 84 31.66 1.80 19.73
N GLU A 85 30.56 2.38 20.22
CA GLU A 85 30.45 2.95 21.57
C GLU A 85 29.82 1.96 22.58
N ILE A 86 29.31 0.83 22.07
CA ILE A 86 28.59 -0.20 22.86
C ILE A 86 29.51 -1.39 23.11
N CYS A 87 30.26 -1.83 22.10
CA CYS A 87 31.20 -2.96 22.20
C CYS A 87 32.50 -2.69 21.43
N GLU A 88 33.59 -3.36 21.82
CA GLU A 88 34.93 -3.13 21.25
C GLU A 88 35.09 -3.57 19.79
N ASN A 89 34.44 -4.67 19.40
CA ASN A 89 34.56 -5.25 18.05
C ASN A 89 33.19 -5.52 17.42
N PRO A 90 32.43 -4.46 17.05
CA PRO A 90 31.13 -4.64 16.42
C PRO A 90 31.28 -5.29 15.05
N GLN A 91 30.40 -6.23 14.77
CA GLN A 91 30.29 -6.97 13.53
C GLN A 91 28.90 -6.74 12.95
N PHE A 92 28.83 -6.68 11.63
CA PHE A 92 27.54 -6.55 10.97
C PHE A 92 26.78 -7.87 11.09
N ILE A 93 27.40 -8.95 10.63
CA ILE A 93 26.92 -10.33 10.73
C ILE A 93 28.05 -11.21 11.27
N VAL A 94 27.76 -12.14 12.18
CA VAL A 94 28.71 -13.08 12.79
C VAL A 94 28.30 -14.52 12.47
N GLY A 95 29.13 -15.27 11.76
CA GLY A 95 28.85 -16.70 11.48
C GLY A 95 27.71 -16.95 10.47
N GLY A 96 27.27 -15.91 9.77
CA GLY A 96 26.10 -15.94 8.90
C GLY A 96 24.85 -15.48 9.65
N ALA A 97 23.94 -14.81 8.95
CA ALA A 97 22.75 -14.26 9.58
C ALA A 97 21.74 -15.37 9.87
N SER A 98 21.49 -15.59 11.15
CA SER A 98 20.67 -16.65 11.70
C SER A 98 19.42 -16.08 12.38
N ARG A 99 18.40 -16.91 12.51
CA ARG A 99 17.18 -16.55 13.24
C ARG A 99 17.47 -16.25 14.71
N THR A 100 18.51 -16.87 15.30
CA THR A 100 18.97 -16.64 16.67
C THR A 100 19.44 -15.21 16.93
N ASP A 101 19.73 -14.45 15.87
CA ASP A 101 20.23 -13.07 15.94
C ASP A 101 19.09 -12.06 16.20
N ILE A 102 17.88 -12.58 16.37
CA ILE A 102 16.64 -11.81 16.43
C ILE A 102 15.95 -12.14 17.74
N CYS A 103 16.20 -11.30 18.74
CA CYS A 103 15.55 -11.33 20.03
C CYS A 103 14.83 -9.99 20.27
N GLN A 104 13.53 -10.07 20.49
CA GLN A 104 12.69 -8.90 20.73
C GLN A 104 13.15 -8.12 21.98
N GLY A 105 13.18 -6.79 21.85
CA GLY A 105 13.33 -5.88 22.98
C GLY A 105 11.99 -5.41 23.52
N ASP A 106 11.93 -4.16 23.98
CA ASP A 106 10.78 -3.60 24.69
C ASP A 106 9.67 -3.06 23.76
N LEU A 107 9.77 -3.28 22.45
CA LEU A 107 8.78 -2.87 21.45
C LEU A 107 7.84 -4.02 21.10
N GLY A 108 6.55 -3.74 20.95
CA GLY A 108 5.52 -4.72 20.59
C GLY A 108 5.44 -4.96 19.08
N ASP A 109 6.55 -5.34 18.46
CA ASP A 109 6.71 -5.56 17.03
C ASP A 109 7.12 -7.01 16.68
N CYS A 110 6.74 -7.97 17.53
CA CYS A 110 6.92 -9.40 17.33
C CYS A 110 6.58 -9.91 15.91
N TRP A 111 5.56 -9.33 15.28
CA TRP A 111 5.14 -9.61 13.91
C TRP A 111 6.24 -9.33 12.87
N LEU A 112 7.03 -8.27 13.07
CA LEU A 112 8.17 -7.93 12.23
C LEU A 112 9.30 -8.93 12.47
N LEU A 113 9.62 -9.19 13.74
CA LEU A 113 10.74 -10.05 14.12
C LEU A 113 10.52 -11.52 13.73
N ALA A 114 9.27 -11.99 13.79
CA ALA A 114 8.89 -13.30 13.26
C ALA A 114 9.13 -13.38 11.74
N ALA A 115 8.85 -12.31 11.00
CA ALA A 115 9.14 -12.26 9.57
C ALA A 115 10.65 -12.21 9.28
N ILE A 116 11.44 -11.45 10.06
CA ILE A 116 12.91 -11.42 9.90
C ILE A 116 13.49 -12.81 10.18
N ALA A 117 12.96 -13.54 11.18
CA ALA A 117 13.42 -14.90 11.48
C ALA A 117 13.06 -15.91 10.37
N CYS A 118 11.98 -15.68 9.63
CA CYS A 118 11.68 -16.44 8.41
C CYS A 118 12.61 -16.07 7.25
N LEU A 119 13.02 -14.80 7.16
CA LEU A 119 13.90 -14.31 6.10
C LEU A 119 15.27 -15.00 6.14
N THR A 120 15.80 -15.29 7.33
CA THR A 120 17.08 -15.99 7.49
C THR A 120 17.05 -17.46 7.00
N LEU A 121 15.86 -18.03 6.75
CA LEU A 121 15.73 -19.39 6.21
C LEU A 121 16.05 -19.44 4.71
N ASN A 122 16.08 -18.29 4.04
CA ASN A 122 16.36 -18.17 2.62
C ASN A 122 17.44 -17.11 2.39
N GLU A 123 18.69 -17.54 2.33
CA GLU A 123 19.86 -16.67 2.15
C GLU A 123 19.74 -15.73 0.94
N LYS A 124 19.21 -16.22 -0.19
CA LYS A 124 19.05 -15.38 -1.40
C LYS A 124 18.12 -14.20 -1.16
N LEU A 125 17.00 -14.42 -0.45
CA LEU A 125 16.07 -13.36 -0.08
C LEU A 125 16.63 -12.47 1.01
N LEU A 126 17.33 -13.04 1.99
CA LEU A 126 17.98 -12.28 3.03
C LEU A 126 18.95 -11.26 2.44
N TYR A 127 19.85 -11.69 1.56
CA TYR A 127 20.87 -10.79 0.99
C TYR A 127 20.32 -9.77 -0.01
N ARG A 128 19.07 -9.95 -0.42
CA ARG A 128 18.32 -8.95 -1.18
C ARG A 128 17.82 -7.83 -0.27
N VAL A 129 17.37 -8.14 0.94
CA VAL A 129 16.95 -7.14 1.94
C VAL A 129 18.14 -6.54 2.68
N VAL A 130 19.16 -7.35 2.95
CA VAL A 130 20.36 -7.05 3.74
C VAL A 130 21.61 -7.24 2.86
N PRO A 131 22.03 -6.21 2.10
CA PRO A 131 23.22 -6.28 1.25
C PRO A 131 24.48 -6.65 2.05
N GLN A 132 25.29 -7.59 1.53
CA GLN A 132 26.40 -8.23 2.23
C GLN A 132 27.67 -7.36 2.33
N GLU A 133 27.82 -6.35 1.50
CA GLU A 133 29.00 -5.50 1.38
C GLU A 133 29.22 -4.53 2.56
N GLN A 134 28.42 -4.68 3.60
CA GLN A 134 28.37 -3.78 4.75
C GLN A 134 29.25 -4.29 5.90
N SER A 135 30.04 -3.40 6.50
CA SER A 135 30.98 -3.76 7.57
C SER A 135 31.26 -2.59 8.51
N PHE A 136 31.57 -2.90 9.76
CA PHE A 136 32.10 -1.92 10.72
C PHE A 136 33.62 -1.72 10.63
N SER A 137 34.31 -2.58 9.89
CA SER A 137 35.77 -2.58 9.75
C SER A 137 36.20 -1.88 8.46
N GLU A 138 35.84 -2.45 7.31
CA GLU A 138 36.29 -1.97 6.01
C GLU A 138 35.35 -0.89 5.44
N GLY A 139 35.91 0.26 5.03
CA GLY A 139 35.14 1.34 4.42
C GLY A 139 34.06 1.93 5.33
N TYR A 140 34.25 1.88 6.65
CA TYR A 140 33.27 2.33 7.63
C TYR A 140 33.06 3.85 7.60
N GLY A 141 31.83 4.28 7.30
CA GLY A 141 31.39 5.67 7.34
C GLY A 141 30.23 5.92 8.32
N GLY A 142 29.90 4.96 9.19
CA GLY A 142 28.72 5.05 10.08
C GLY A 142 27.38 5.05 9.32
N ILE A 143 27.34 4.45 8.14
CA ILE A 143 26.23 4.43 7.18
C ILE A 143 25.97 2.99 6.70
N PHE A 144 24.70 2.62 6.64
CA PHE A 144 24.20 1.30 6.22
C PHE A 144 22.96 1.48 5.35
N HIS A 145 22.55 0.45 4.61
CA HIS A 145 21.33 0.46 3.81
C HIS A 145 20.66 -0.91 3.72
N PHE A 146 19.36 -0.88 3.47
CA PHE A 146 18.49 -2.06 3.37
C PHE A 146 17.45 -1.85 2.28
N GLN A 147 17.00 -2.93 1.65
CA GLN A 147 16.02 -2.87 0.57
C GLN A 147 14.69 -3.47 0.99
N PHE A 148 13.61 -2.74 0.75
CA PHE A 148 12.26 -3.19 1.04
C PHE A 148 11.38 -3.07 -0.19
N TRP A 149 10.52 -4.04 -0.39
CA TRP A 149 9.43 -3.95 -1.35
C TRP A 149 8.33 -3.04 -0.80
N ARG A 150 7.87 -2.10 -1.63
CA ARG A 150 6.84 -1.13 -1.29
C ARG A 150 5.91 -0.92 -2.47
N TYR A 151 4.72 -1.50 -2.36
CA TYR A 151 3.60 -1.25 -3.27
C TYR A 151 3.97 -1.42 -4.76
N GLY A 152 4.73 -2.47 -5.06
CA GLY A 152 5.18 -2.80 -6.42
C GLY A 152 6.64 -2.46 -6.69
N ASP A 153 7.23 -1.53 -5.93
CA ASP A 153 8.58 -1.01 -6.19
C ASP A 153 9.55 -1.42 -5.07
N TRP A 154 10.78 -1.82 -5.43
CA TRP A 154 11.88 -1.97 -4.48
C TRP A 154 12.44 -0.61 -4.11
N VAL A 155 12.66 -0.40 -2.82
CA VAL A 155 13.10 0.87 -2.24
C VAL A 155 14.32 0.63 -1.37
N ASP A 156 15.40 1.35 -1.65
CA ASP A 156 16.65 1.37 -0.88
C ASP A 156 16.55 2.43 0.23
N VAL A 157 16.72 1.99 1.47
CA VAL A 157 16.61 2.82 2.68
C VAL A 157 17.97 2.91 3.35
N VAL A 158 18.57 4.08 3.27
CA VAL A 158 19.84 4.43 3.93
C VAL A 158 19.58 4.80 5.39
N ILE A 159 20.46 4.41 6.31
CA ILE A 159 20.44 4.83 7.72
C ILE A 159 21.86 5.09 8.23
N ASP A 160 21.97 5.89 9.29
CA ASP A 160 23.16 5.84 10.14
C ASP A 160 23.09 4.68 11.16
N ASP A 161 24.21 4.38 11.85
CA ASP A 161 24.28 3.30 12.84
C ASP A 161 24.02 3.73 14.29
N ARG A 162 23.47 4.92 14.55
CA ARG A 162 23.06 5.30 15.91
C ARG A 162 21.81 4.50 16.30
N ILE A 163 21.85 3.71 17.36
CA ILE A 163 20.73 2.87 17.81
C ILE A 163 20.29 3.30 19.23
N PRO A 164 18.99 3.27 19.55
CA PRO A 164 18.49 3.58 20.90
C PRO A 164 19.01 2.60 21.97
N THR A 165 19.62 3.14 23.02
CA THR A 165 20.15 2.36 24.15
C THR A 165 19.64 2.87 25.49
N PHE A 166 19.53 1.96 26.45
CA PHE A 166 19.34 2.26 27.87
C PHE A 166 20.47 1.58 28.65
N ASN A 167 21.21 2.34 29.45
CA ASN A 167 22.42 1.84 30.14
C ASN A 167 23.43 1.12 29.21
N SER A 168 23.60 1.63 27.99
CA SER A 168 24.44 1.03 26.94
C SER A 168 23.99 -0.36 26.46
N GLN A 169 22.76 -0.76 26.74
CA GLN A 169 22.13 -1.96 26.16
C GLN A 169 21.09 -1.54 25.12
N LEU A 170 20.97 -2.33 24.05
CA LEU A 170 19.93 -2.13 23.03
C LEU A 170 18.54 -2.28 23.66
N VAL A 171 17.66 -1.31 23.40
CA VAL A 171 16.28 -1.29 23.94
C VAL A 171 15.33 -2.13 23.10
N PHE A 172 15.55 -2.14 21.79
CA PHE A 172 14.71 -2.85 20.82
C PHE A 172 15.39 -4.16 20.40
N THR A 173 15.33 -4.53 19.12
CA THR A 173 15.90 -5.79 18.65
C THR A 173 17.40 -5.91 18.95
N LYS A 174 17.81 -7.11 19.37
CA LYS A 174 19.20 -7.48 19.67
C LYS A 174 19.49 -8.92 19.26
N SER A 175 20.76 -9.22 18.99
CA SER A 175 21.24 -10.58 18.78
C SER A 175 21.57 -11.26 20.12
N ALA A 176 21.53 -12.59 20.13
CA ALA A 176 22.12 -13.40 21.20
C ALA A 176 23.65 -13.15 21.28
N GLU A 177 24.28 -12.90 20.13
CA GLU A 177 25.68 -12.48 20.03
C GLU A 177 25.81 -10.97 20.27
N ARG A 178 26.50 -10.59 21.35
CA ARG A 178 26.54 -9.19 21.82
C ARG A 178 27.21 -8.20 20.88
N ASN A 179 28.02 -8.69 19.93
CA ASN A 179 28.75 -7.86 19.00
C ASN A 179 28.14 -7.86 17.59
N GLU A 180 26.95 -8.41 17.40
CA GLU A 180 26.26 -8.45 16.10
C GLU A 180 25.09 -7.44 16.04
N PHE A 181 24.96 -6.72 14.92
CA PHE A 181 24.05 -5.55 14.84
C PHE A 181 23.15 -5.48 13.60
N TRP A 182 23.24 -6.40 12.63
CA TRP A 182 22.44 -6.31 11.39
C TRP A 182 20.92 -6.28 11.66
N SER A 183 20.43 -7.08 12.62
CA SER A 183 19.00 -7.20 12.94
C SER A 183 18.45 -5.90 13.56
N ALA A 184 19.22 -5.29 14.46
CA ALA A 184 18.89 -3.99 15.06
C ALA A 184 18.89 -2.85 14.03
N LEU A 185 19.84 -2.86 13.09
CA LEU A 185 19.91 -1.89 12.00
C LEU A 185 18.78 -2.09 10.98
N LEU A 186 18.40 -3.33 10.68
CA LEU A 186 17.27 -3.64 9.80
C LEU A 186 15.95 -3.12 10.40
N GLU A 187 15.72 -3.37 11.70
CA GLU A 187 14.57 -2.83 12.43
C GLU A 187 14.55 -1.29 12.37
N LYS A 188 15.69 -0.63 12.54
CA LYS A 188 15.81 0.83 12.41
C LYS A 188 15.44 1.32 11.00
N ALA A 189 15.94 0.68 9.95
CA ALA A 189 15.60 1.04 8.58
C ALA A 189 14.09 0.88 8.30
N TYR A 190 13.49 -0.18 8.85
CA TYR A 190 12.05 -0.39 8.76
C TYR A 190 11.25 0.64 9.57
N ALA A 191 11.73 1.02 10.76
CA ALA A 191 11.16 2.11 11.57
C ALA A 191 11.19 3.45 10.81
N LYS A 192 12.31 3.76 10.16
CA LYS A 192 12.46 4.93 9.29
C LYS A 192 11.46 4.92 8.13
N LEU A 193 11.31 3.78 7.46
CA LEU A 193 10.37 3.61 6.35
C LEU A 193 8.91 3.91 6.74
N HIS A 194 8.52 3.54 7.97
CA HIS A 194 7.18 3.81 8.52
C HIS A 194 7.08 5.10 9.35
N GLY A 195 8.21 5.76 9.60
CA GLY A 195 8.34 7.10 10.18
C GLY A 195 8.80 7.17 11.64
N SER A 196 8.67 6.10 12.44
CA SER A 196 9.17 6.01 13.82
C SER A 196 9.15 4.58 14.33
N TYR A 197 9.88 4.26 15.40
CA TYR A 197 9.79 2.95 16.07
C TYR A 197 8.37 2.65 16.58
N GLU A 198 7.69 3.63 17.18
CA GLU A 198 6.32 3.45 17.67
C GLU A 198 5.32 3.09 16.55
N ALA A 199 5.60 3.45 15.30
CA ALA A 199 4.75 3.04 14.16
C ALA A 199 4.81 1.52 13.88
N LEU A 200 5.84 0.83 14.35
CA LEU A 200 6.00 -0.63 14.23
C LEU A 200 5.20 -1.40 15.29
N LYS A 201 4.75 -0.73 16.36
CA LYS A 201 3.93 -1.36 17.40
C LYS A 201 2.63 -1.89 16.82
N GLY A 202 2.41 -3.20 16.97
CA GLY A 202 1.19 -3.88 16.53
C GLY A 202 1.07 -4.00 15.00
N GLY A 203 1.08 -5.23 14.51
CA GLY A 203 0.96 -5.53 13.10
C GLY A 203 0.76 -7.00 12.81
N ASN A 204 0.65 -7.31 11.53
CA ASN A 204 0.51 -8.68 11.06
C ASN A 204 1.81 -9.15 10.38
N THR A 205 2.23 -10.38 10.65
CA THR A 205 3.47 -10.98 10.12
C THR A 205 3.53 -10.89 8.60
N THR A 206 2.38 -11.06 7.92
CA THR A 206 2.28 -11.01 6.45
C THR A 206 2.74 -9.68 5.87
N GLU A 207 2.58 -8.58 6.61
CA GLU A 207 2.97 -7.25 6.15
C GLU A 207 4.49 -7.11 6.01
N ALA A 208 5.23 -7.62 6.99
CA ALA A 208 6.69 -7.62 6.93
C ALA A 208 7.19 -8.63 5.90
N MET A 209 6.54 -9.80 5.82
CA MET A 209 6.87 -10.82 4.82
C MET A 209 6.74 -10.31 3.39
N GLU A 210 5.67 -9.57 3.08
CA GLU A 210 5.49 -8.88 1.80
C GLU A 210 6.55 -7.82 1.56
N ASP A 211 6.83 -6.98 2.56
CA ASP A 211 7.84 -5.92 2.43
C ASP A 211 9.27 -6.48 2.25
N PHE A 212 9.53 -7.72 2.66
CA PHE A 212 10.81 -8.41 2.44
C PHE A 212 10.90 -9.16 1.12
N THR A 213 9.78 -9.42 0.43
CA THR A 213 9.78 -10.33 -0.73
C THR A 213 9.09 -9.82 -1.98
N GLY A 214 8.15 -8.88 -1.85
CA GLY A 214 7.16 -8.59 -2.87
C GLY A 214 6.18 -9.73 -3.13
N GLY A 215 6.15 -10.71 -2.23
CA GLY A 215 5.35 -11.93 -2.31
C GLY A 215 3.84 -11.69 -2.19
N VAL A 216 3.11 -12.81 -2.22
CA VAL A 216 1.66 -12.87 -2.09
C VAL A 216 1.32 -13.63 -0.82
N THR A 217 0.49 -13.04 0.03
CA THR A 217 0.16 -13.65 1.30
C THR A 217 -1.18 -14.37 1.26
N GLU A 218 -1.24 -15.50 1.94
CA GLU A 218 -2.46 -16.26 2.20
C GLU A 218 -2.52 -16.54 3.70
N PHE A 219 -3.71 -16.71 4.24
CA PHE A 219 -3.87 -17.17 5.61
C PHE A 219 -4.94 -18.25 5.73
N TYR A 220 -4.78 -19.08 6.75
CA TYR A 220 -5.74 -20.12 7.11
C TYR A 220 -6.09 -19.97 8.59
N GLU A 221 -7.37 -19.81 8.88
CA GLU A 221 -7.88 -19.98 10.24
C GLU A 221 -7.87 -21.47 10.58
N MET A 222 -7.29 -21.85 11.72
CA MET A 222 -7.09 -23.26 12.08
C MET A 222 -8.40 -24.04 12.20
N LYS A 223 -9.50 -23.36 12.57
CA LYS A 223 -10.84 -23.94 12.65
C LYS A 223 -11.39 -24.33 11.27
N GLU A 224 -11.03 -23.60 10.24
CA GLU A 224 -11.49 -23.80 8.85
C GLU A 224 -10.38 -24.36 7.95
N ALA A 225 -9.25 -24.75 8.53
CA ALA A 225 -8.08 -25.18 7.78
C ALA A 225 -8.37 -26.46 6.97
N PRO A 226 -7.89 -26.53 5.72
CA PRO A 226 -8.07 -27.72 4.89
C PRO A 226 -7.39 -28.94 5.51
N LYS A 227 -7.93 -30.15 5.27
CA LYS A 227 -7.34 -31.40 5.76
C LYS A 227 -5.88 -31.58 5.31
N GLU A 228 -5.55 -31.06 4.14
CA GLU A 228 -4.22 -31.11 3.52
C GLU A 228 -3.27 -30.00 3.98
N LEU A 229 -3.62 -29.21 5.01
CA LEU A 229 -2.80 -28.07 5.48
C LEU A 229 -1.33 -28.45 5.71
N TYR A 230 -1.06 -29.63 6.29
CA TYR A 230 0.31 -30.10 6.50
C TYR A 230 1.11 -30.20 5.19
N LYS A 231 0.49 -30.74 4.14
CA LYS A 231 1.09 -30.88 2.81
C LYS A 231 1.30 -29.51 2.17
N ILE A 232 0.37 -28.57 2.37
CA ILE A 232 0.49 -27.18 1.92
C ILE A 232 1.69 -26.51 2.59
N MET A 233 1.80 -26.58 3.92
CA MET A 233 2.92 -26.00 4.68
C MET A 233 4.26 -26.56 4.25
N LYS A 234 4.35 -27.89 4.09
CA LYS A 234 5.57 -28.55 3.64
C LYS A 234 6.00 -28.09 2.24
N LYS A 235 5.07 -28.09 1.28
CA LYS A 235 5.33 -27.58 -0.08
C LYS A 235 5.70 -26.10 -0.09
N ALA A 236 5.11 -25.30 0.81
CA ALA A 236 5.42 -23.87 0.93
C ALA A 236 6.88 -23.66 1.35
N LEU A 237 7.38 -24.37 2.38
CA LEU A 237 8.78 -24.32 2.80
C LEU A 237 9.74 -24.83 1.72
N GLU A 238 9.41 -25.93 1.05
CA GLU A 238 10.21 -26.47 -0.05
C GLU A 238 10.36 -25.46 -1.21
N ARG A 239 9.40 -24.55 -1.36
CA ARG A 239 9.43 -23.45 -2.33
C ARG A 239 10.06 -22.16 -1.80
N GLY A 240 10.57 -22.17 -0.56
CA GLY A 240 11.17 -21.01 0.10
C GLY A 240 10.17 -19.98 0.63
N SER A 241 8.87 -20.32 0.69
CA SER A 241 7.83 -19.43 1.22
C SER A 241 8.06 -19.17 2.71
N MET A 242 7.79 -17.95 3.16
CA MET A 242 7.85 -17.60 4.58
C MET A 242 6.53 -17.92 5.25
N MET A 243 6.57 -18.40 6.50
CA MET A 243 5.37 -18.77 7.23
C MET A 243 5.40 -18.29 8.68
N GLY A 244 4.31 -17.65 9.08
CA GLY A 244 4.07 -17.18 10.43
C GLY A 244 2.82 -17.83 11.01
N CYS A 245 2.66 -17.80 12.33
CA CYS A 245 1.46 -18.24 13.00
C CYS A 245 1.23 -17.45 14.28
N SER A 246 -0.01 -17.41 14.75
CA SER A 246 -0.38 -16.66 15.95
C SER A 246 -1.50 -17.35 16.71
N ILE A 247 -1.66 -16.92 17.96
CA ILE A 247 -2.72 -17.36 18.86
C ILE A 247 -3.52 -16.13 19.28
N ASP A 248 -4.78 -16.05 18.88
CA ASP A 248 -5.62 -14.91 19.24
C ASP A 248 -5.97 -14.90 20.74
N VAL A 249 -6.07 -13.69 21.28
CA VAL A 249 -6.59 -13.48 22.64
C VAL A 249 -8.11 -13.50 22.53
N ASN A 250 -8.73 -14.65 22.77
CA ASN A 250 -10.19 -14.70 22.90
C ASN A 250 -10.60 -13.84 24.11
N LEU A 251 -11.07 -12.62 23.85
CA LEU A 251 -11.92 -11.91 24.80
C LEU A 251 -13.23 -12.71 24.85
N SER A 252 -13.49 -13.38 25.97
CA SER A 252 -14.82 -13.90 26.24
C SER A 252 -15.83 -12.74 26.12
N PRO A 253 -16.98 -12.92 25.43
CA PRO A 253 -17.98 -11.85 25.28
C PRO A 253 -18.59 -11.38 26.62
N ASP A 254 -18.30 -12.04 27.74
CA ASP A 254 -18.78 -11.68 29.09
C ASP A 254 -18.01 -10.51 29.76
N LEU A 255 -17.04 -9.91 29.09
CA LEU A 255 -16.39 -8.68 29.56
C LEU A 255 -16.43 -7.62 28.46
N THR A 256 -17.65 -7.17 28.14
CA THR A 256 -17.82 -5.80 27.66
C THR A 256 -17.64 -4.89 28.88
N PRO A 257 -16.61 -4.01 28.94
CA PRO A 257 -16.73 -2.86 29.81
C PRO A 257 -17.78 -1.98 29.15
N ASP A 258 -18.95 -1.89 29.80
CA ASP A 258 -19.96 -0.89 29.51
C ASP A 258 -19.25 0.47 29.45
N LEU A 259 -19.13 1.03 28.23
CA LEU A 259 -18.50 2.31 27.99
C LEU A 259 -19.51 3.42 28.35
N SER A 260 -19.90 3.45 29.62
CA SER A 260 -20.88 4.42 30.14
C SER A 260 -20.80 4.64 31.65
N THR A 261 -19.61 4.69 32.26
CA THR A 261 -19.49 5.30 33.59
C THR A 261 -18.19 6.10 33.74
N ASP A 262 -18.38 7.40 34.03
CA ASP A 262 -17.36 8.31 34.55
C ASP A 262 -16.62 7.67 35.72
N LEU A 263 -15.28 7.58 35.62
CA LEU A 263 -14.42 7.32 36.77
C LEU A 263 -13.35 8.41 36.84
N SER A 264 -13.50 9.22 37.89
CA SER A 264 -12.59 10.24 38.39
C SER A 264 -11.20 9.68 38.71
N PRO A 265 -10.14 10.51 38.64
CA PRO A 265 -8.77 10.07 38.93
C PRO A 265 -8.48 10.20 40.43
N ASP A 266 -8.70 9.14 41.21
CA ASP A 266 -8.01 9.01 42.49
C ASP A 266 -7.98 7.55 42.96
N LEU A 267 -6.85 6.88 42.77
CA LEU A 267 -6.43 5.75 43.59
C LEU A 267 -4.90 5.63 43.53
N SER A 268 -4.25 6.37 44.40
CA SER A 268 -2.87 6.14 44.82
C SER A 268 -2.82 4.82 45.61
N LEU A 269 -2.08 3.84 45.09
CA LEU A 269 -1.65 2.68 45.88
C LEU A 269 -0.34 3.07 46.56
N ASP A 270 -0.43 3.46 47.83
CA ASP A 270 0.72 3.58 48.73
C ASP A 270 1.34 2.19 48.93
N LEU A 271 2.56 2.00 48.43
CA LEU A 271 3.43 0.90 48.81
C LEU A 271 4.20 1.31 50.06
N SER A 272 4.12 0.49 51.12
CA SER A 272 4.84 0.70 52.38
C SER A 272 6.37 0.62 52.19
N PRO A 273 7.19 1.36 52.97
CA PRO A 273 8.64 1.46 52.77
C PRO A 273 9.45 0.20 53.12
N ASP A 274 8.81 -0.86 53.62
CA ASP A 274 9.53 -1.99 54.24
C ASP A 274 9.86 -3.17 53.29
N LEU A 275 9.78 -2.96 51.96
CA LEU A 275 10.14 -3.99 50.97
C LEU A 275 11.40 -3.64 50.14
N GLU A 276 12.21 -2.69 50.59
CA GLU A 276 13.49 -2.35 49.92
C GLU A 276 14.69 -3.16 50.45
N ASP A 277 14.61 -3.77 51.64
CA ASP A 277 15.79 -4.35 52.32
C ASP A 277 15.95 -5.89 52.16
N GLN A 278 15.15 -6.56 51.31
CA GLN A 278 15.20 -8.03 51.17
C GLN A 278 15.30 -8.58 49.75
N LEU A 279 15.49 -7.74 48.73
CA LEU A 279 15.69 -8.18 47.35
C LEU A 279 17.09 -7.80 46.87
N CYS A 280 17.85 -8.75 46.34
CA CYS A 280 19.18 -8.45 45.81
C CYS A 280 19.06 -7.55 44.57
N ASP A 281 20.11 -6.77 44.30
CA ASP A 281 20.17 -5.80 43.19
C ASP A 281 19.82 -6.39 41.80
N SER A 282 19.93 -7.70 41.59
CA SER A 282 19.52 -8.33 40.32
C SER A 282 18.01 -8.60 40.21
N CYS A 283 17.29 -8.74 41.33
CA CYS A 283 15.84 -8.99 41.34
C CYS A 283 15.02 -7.71 41.13
N VAL A 284 15.51 -6.57 41.61
CA VAL A 284 14.85 -5.26 41.43
C VAL A 284 14.92 -4.80 39.97
N VAL A 285 16.03 -5.09 39.28
CA VAL A 285 16.18 -4.84 37.83
C VAL A 285 15.21 -5.67 37.01
N TYR A 286 14.99 -6.93 37.38
CA TYR A 286 14.04 -7.82 36.69
C TYR A 286 12.58 -7.37 36.84
N PHE A 287 12.20 -6.89 38.04
CA PHE A 287 10.84 -6.40 38.30
C PHE A 287 10.55 -5.04 37.66
N ILE A 288 11.53 -4.13 37.63
CA ILE A 288 11.36 -2.80 37.02
C ILE A 288 11.34 -2.90 35.47
N LEU A 289 12.14 -3.79 34.88
CA LEU A 289 12.13 -4.02 33.42
C LEU A 289 10.80 -4.61 32.93
N GLN A 290 10.10 -5.43 33.73
CA GLN A 290 8.77 -5.94 33.38
C GLN A 290 7.64 -4.90 33.47
N SER A 291 7.87 -3.74 34.10
CA SER A 291 6.84 -2.72 34.30
C SER A 291 6.77 -1.63 33.21
N LEU A 292 7.55 -1.75 32.13
CA LEU A 292 7.71 -0.68 31.14
C LEU A 292 6.82 -0.73 29.90
N VAL A 293 5.93 -1.72 29.73
CA VAL A 293 4.84 -1.66 28.73
C VAL A 293 3.62 -2.38 29.28
N PRO A 294 2.38 -1.82 29.21
CA PRO A 294 1.21 -2.66 29.29
C PRO A 294 1.20 -3.52 28.02
N ALA A 295 1.80 -4.71 28.09
CA ALA A 295 1.52 -5.84 27.21
C ALA A 295 0.09 -6.31 27.46
N ARG A 296 -0.90 -5.43 27.23
CA ARG A 296 -2.32 -5.68 27.57
C ARG A 296 -2.94 -6.85 26.79
N PHE A 297 -2.19 -7.48 25.87
CA PHE A 297 -2.68 -8.58 25.03
C PHE A 297 -1.75 -9.80 25.00
N GLU A 298 -0.50 -9.73 25.48
CA GLU A 298 0.37 -10.90 25.47
C GLU A 298 0.18 -11.73 26.74
N THR A 299 -0.36 -12.95 26.60
CA THR A 299 -0.68 -13.81 27.74
C THR A 299 -0.03 -15.17 27.60
N ARG A 300 0.84 -15.52 28.56
CA ARG A 300 1.47 -16.83 28.60
C ARG A 300 0.48 -17.89 29.04
N THR A 301 0.45 -19.00 28.32
CA THR A 301 -0.32 -20.19 28.62
C THR A 301 0.43 -21.10 29.59
N VAL A 302 -0.29 -22.03 30.22
CA VAL A 302 0.32 -23.07 31.08
C VAL A 302 1.28 -23.98 30.31
N THR A 303 1.11 -24.08 28.98
CA THR A 303 1.97 -24.87 28.11
C THR A 303 3.18 -24.10 27.57
N GLY A 304 3.41 -22.88 28.06
CA GLY A 304 4.56 -22.03 27.69
C GLY A 304 4.32 -21.09 26.51
N LEU A 305 3.33 -21.35 25.64
CA LEU A 305 2.99 -20.51 24.48
C LEU A 305 2.44 -19.14 24.89
N VAL A 306 2.60 -18.12 24.04
CA VAL A 306 2.17 -16.74 24.26
C VAL A 306 1.02 -16.40 23.30
N LYS A 307 -0.10 -15.92 23.84
CA LYS A 307 -1.23 -15.39 23.06
C LYS A 307 -0.99 -13.95 22.66
N GLY A 308 -1.64 -13.47 21.60
CA GLY A 308 -1.48 -12.11 21.08
C GLY A 308 -0.10 -11.85 20.45
N HIS A 309 0.61 -12.91 20.08
CA HIS A 309 2.00 -12.90 19.68
C HIS A 309 2.22 -13.67 18.37
N ALA A 310 3.22 -13.23 17.58
CA ALA A 310 3.58 -13.86 16.31
C ALA A 310 4.75 -14.85 16.50
N TYR A 311 4.64 -16.03 15.88
CA TYR A 311 5.66 -17.07 15.84
C TYR A 311 6.05 -17.34 14.39
N SER A 312 7.32 -17.67 14.16
CA SER A 312 7.80 -18.14 12.86
C SER A 312 7.64 -19.64 12.74
N VAL A 313 7.23 -20.14 11.58
CA VAL A 313 7.32 -21.58 11.24
C VAL A 313 8.62 -21.82 10.51
N THR A 314 9.53 -22.59 11.10
CA THR A 314 10.91 -22.74 10.59
C THR A 314 11.20 -24.13 9.99
N ALA A 315 10.36 -25.13 10.24
CA ALA A 315 10.42 -26.44 9.57
C ALA A 315 9.11 -27.23 9.71
N VAL A 316 8.87 -28.16 8.79
CA VAL A 316 7.76 -29.12 8.83
C VAL A 316 8.27 -30.48 8.36
N GLU A 317 8.32 -31.46 9.25
CA GLU A 317 8.98 -32.75 9.01
C GLU A 317 8.19 -33.95 9.57
N GLU A 318 8.33 -35.10 8.91
CA GLU A 318 7.76 -36.36 9.41
C GLU A 318 8.85 -37.24 10.03
N SER A 319 8.61 -37.76 11.24
CA SER A 319 9.51 -38.73 11.89
C SER A 319 9.49 -40.06 11.13
N GLN A 320 10.65 -40.65 10.85
CA GLN A 320 10.74 -41.92 10.09
C GLN A 320 10.73 -43.17 10.99
N HIS A 321 10.99 -43.04 12.30
CA HIS A 321 11.27 -44.20 13.15
C HIS A 321 10.10 -44.91 13.82
N LYS A 322 8.89 -44.31 13.90
CA LYS A 322 7.72 -44.96 14.53
C LYS A 322 6.56 -45.04 13.54
N GLU A 323 5.93 -46.21 13.46
CA GLU A 323 4.57 -46.33 12.95
C GLU A 323 3.57 -46.18 14.13
N PRO A 324 2.56 -45.31 14.01
CA PRO A 324 2.31 -44.37 12.91
C PRO A 324 3.30 -43.20 12.90
N LYS A 325 3.67 -42.72 11.70
CA LYS A 325 4.57 -41.58 11.52
C LYS A 325 3.98 -40.33 12.19
N VAL A 326 4.80 -39.63 12.97
CA VAL A 326 4.39 -38.38 13.61
C VAL A 326 4.76 -37.20 12.71
N ARG A 327 3.79 -36.32 12.48
CA ARG A 327 3.95 -35.05 11.78
C ARG A 327 4.37 -33.98 12.78
N LEU A 328 5.50 -33.34 12.54
CA LEU A 328 6.10 -32.35 13.42
C LEU A 328 6.20 -30.98 12.74
N VAL A 329 6.04 -29.93 13.53
CA VAL A 329 6.23 -28.53 13.11
C VAL A 329 7.23 -27.90 14.06
N ARG A 330 8.23 -27.22 13.49
CA ARG A 330 9.18 -26.41 14.25
C ARG A 330 8.77 -24.95 14.19
N LEU A 331 8.71 -24.33 15.36
CA LEU A 331 8.27 -22.97 15.56
C LEU A 331 9.36 -22.20 16.28
N ARG A 332 9.42 -20.89 16.06
CA ARG A 332 10.32 -20.01 16.80
C ARG A 332 9.56 -18.84 17.39
N ASN A 333 9.77 -18.61 18.68
CA ASN A 333 9.40 -17.42 19.40
C ASN A 333 10.42 -16.30 19.13
N PRO A 334 10.03 -15.15 18.54
CA PRO A 334 10.93 -14.02 18.28
C PRO A 334 11.53 -13.38 19.55
N TRP A 335 11.06 -13.72 20.74
CA TRP A 335 11.72 -13.31 21.99
C TRP A 335 13.09 -13.95 22.18
N GLY A 336 13.39 -15.05 21.46
CA GLY A 336 14.61 -15.82 21.64
C GLY A 336 14.65 -16.60 22.96
N GLN A 337 13.49 -16.78 23.59
CA GLN A 337 13.28 -17.48 24.86
C GLN A 337 11.78 -17.79 25.01
N VAL A 338 11.41 -18.52 26.05
CA VAL A 338 10.03 -18.92 26.38
C VAL A 338 9.45 -19.84 25.31
N GLU A 339 9.58 -21.13 25.58
CA GLU A 339 9.26 -22.22 24.64
C GLU A 339 8.07 -23.09 25.11
N TRP A 340 7.62 -23.94 24.19
CA TRP A 340 6.66 -25.01 24.45
C TRP A 340 7.21 -26.01 25.46
N ASN A 341 6.40 -26.40 26.45
CA ASN A 341 6.78 -27.38 27.48
C ASN A 341 6.04 -28.72 27.38
N GLY A 342 5.31 -28.95 26.29
CA GLY A 342 4.55 -30.18 26.05
C GLY A 342 5.34 -31.24 25.26
N PRO A 343 4.65 -32.22 24.65
CA PRO A 343 5.27 -33.24 23.80
C PRO A 343 6.13 -32.64 22.69
N TRP A 344 7.31 -33.21 22.45
CA TRP A 344 8.33 -32.77 21.48
C TRP A 344 9.04 -31.45 21.80
N SER A 345 8.80 -30.84 22.97
CA SER A 345 9.67 -29.78 23.50
C SER A 345 11.12 -30.25 23.65
N ASP A 346 12.06 -29.31 23.80
CA ASP A 346 13.50 -29.60 23.84
C ASP A 346 13.92 -30.66 24.87
N ASN A 347 13.28 -30.67 26.04
CA ASN A 347 13.58 -31.61 27.12
C ASN A 347 12.60 -32.80 27.18
N SER A 348 11.80 -33.00 26.13
CA SER A 348 10.76 -34.03 26.01
C SER A 348 11.36 -35.44 25.93
N LYS A 349 10.67 -36.40 26.55
CA LYS A 349 11.09 -37.83 26.57
C LYS A 349 10.96 -38.47 25.18
N GLU A 350 10.16 -37.89 24.31
CA GLU A 350 9.85 -38.33 22.96
C GLU A 350 11.13 -38.41 22.10
N TRP A 351 12.08 -37.48 22.33
CA TRP A 351 13.40 -37.48 21.71
C TRP A 351 14.27 -38.66 22.09
N VAL A 352 14.12 -39.24 23.29
CA VAL A 352 14.97 -40.36 23.76
C VAL A 352 14.87 -41.56 22.81
N SER A 353 13.72 -41.72 22.16
CA SER A 353 13.46 -42.85 21.26
C SER A 353 13.95 -42.67 19.82
N LEU A 354 14.47 -41.50 19.44
CA LEU A 354 14.97 -41.25 18.08
C LEU A 354 16.47 -41.51 17.96
N SER A 355 16.88 -41.97 16.78
CA SER A 355 18.29 -42.18 16.45
C SER A 355 19.05 -40.84 16.39
N LYS A 356 20.37 -40.86 16.59
CA LYS A 356 21.19 -39.64 16.49
C LYS A 356 21.06 -38.98 15.10
N GLY A 357 21.07 -39.77 14.02
CA GLY A 357 20.94 -39.24 12.65
C GLY A 357 19.59 -38.56 12.39
N GLU A 358 18.50 -39.05 12.97
CA GLU A 358 17.20 -38.37 12.88
C GLU A 358 17.14 -37.08 13.70
N LYS A 359 17.75 -37.06 14.89
CA LYS A 359 17.88 -35.83 15.69
C LYS A 359 18.68 -34.76 14.95
N ASP A 360 19.79 -35.17 14.32
CA ASP A 360 20.62 -34.27 13.52
C ASP A 360 19.84 -33.75 12.31
N LYS A 361 19.04 -34.60 11.64
CA LYS A 361 18.15 -34.18 10.53
C LYS A 361 17.08 -33.18 10.98
N LEU A 362 16.47 -33.41 12.14
CA LEU A 362 15.49 -32.51 12.75
C LEU A 362 16.16 -31.29 13.40
N GLN A 363 17.50 -31.18 13.34
CA GLN A 363 18.29 -30.13 13.98
C GLN A 363 17.87 -29.93 15.45
N HIS A 364 17.61 -31.03 16.15
CA HIS A 364 17.21 -30.99 17.54
C HIS A 364 18.38 -30.48 18.39
N GLN A 365 18.17 -29.34 19.04
CA GLN A 365 19.05 -28.78 20.04
C GLN A 365 18.25 -28.67 21.34
N SER A 366 18.95 -28.71 22.47
CA SER A 366 18.35 -28.43 23.77
C SER A 366 18.97 -27.12 24.23
N ALA A 367 18.30 -26.02 23.90
CA ALA A 367 18.78 -24.66 24.13
C ALA A 367 17.58 -23.75 24.36
N GLU A 368 17.72 -22.75 25.25
CA GLU A 368 16.68 -21.72 25.40
C GLU A 368 16.95 -20.63 24.36
N ASP A 369 16.50 -20.86 23.13
CA ASP A 369 16.68 -19.95 21.98
C ASP A 369 15.35 -19.52 21.33
N GLY A 370 14.24 -19.95 21.94
CA GLY A 370 12.87 -19.70 21.50
C GLY A 370 12.39 -20.65 20.41
N GLU A 371 13.23 -21.53 19.86
CA GLU A 371 12.87 -22.52 18.85
C GLU A 371 12.47 -23.85 19.50
N PHE A 372 11.37 -24.45 19.05
CA PHE A 372 10.90 -25.72 19.59
C PHE A 372 10.13 -26.51 18.54
N TRP A 373 10.07 -27.82 18.73
CA TRP A 373 9.20 -28.71 17.95
C TRP A 373 7.90 -28.99 18.70
N MET A 374 6.83 -29.21 17.94
CA MET A 374 5.56 -29.74 18.46
C MET A 374 4.90 -30.67 17.45
N ALA A 375 3.99 -31.52 17.91
CA ALA A 375 3.17 -32.32 17.01
C ALA A 375 2.20 -31.44 16.20
N PHE A 376 1.95 -31.77 14.94
CA PHE A 376 1.04 -31.01 14.07
C PHE A 376 -0.40 -30.93 14.64
N GLU A 377 -0.85 -31.97 15.34
CA GLU A 377 -2.16 -31.96 15.99
C GLU A 377 -2.21 -30.98 17.18
N ASP A 378 -1.12 -30.88 17.95
CA ASP A 378 -1.00 -29.86 19.00
C ASP A 378 -0.91 -28.47 18.38
N PHE A 379 -0.21 -28.31 17.26
CA PHE A 379 -0.17 -27.04 16.52
C PHE A 379 -1.58 -26.58 16.14
N LYS A 380 -2.38 -27.43 15.48
CA LYS A 380 -3.77 -27.12 15.12
C LYS A 380 -4.67 -26.82 16.31
N LYS A 381 -4.42 -27.45 17.46
CA LYS A 381 -5.22 -27.27 18.68
C LYS A 381 -4.91 -25.95 19.38
N ASN A 382 -3.66 -25.52 19.38
CA ASN A 382 -3.20 -24.38 20.16
C ASN A 382 -3.19 -23.07 19.36
N TYR A 383 -2.87 -23.12 18.07
CA TYR A 383 -2.81 -21.94 17.20
C TYR A 383 -4.16 -21.60 16.58
N THR A 384 -4.40 -20.31 16.33
CA THR A 384 -5.65 -19.84 15.72
C THR A 384 -5.50 -19.55 14.24
N LYS A 385 -4.32 -19.10 13.81
CA LYS A 385 -4.06 -18.68 12.44
C LYS A 385 -2.66 -19.09 11.97
N ILE A 386 -2.55 -19.45 10.70
CA ILE A 386 -1.29 -19.57 9.96
C ILE A 386 -1.31 -18.63 8.77
N GLU A 387 -0.17 -18.01 8.52
CA GLU A 387 0.08 -17.00 7.51
C GLU A 387 1.22 -17.49 6.62
N ILE A 388 1.03 -17.47 5.30
CA ILE A 388 2.00 -17.97 4.33
C ILE A 388 2.26 -16.85 3.31
N CYS A 389 3.50 -16.45 3.13
CA CYS A 389 3.93 -15.54 2.08
C CYS A 389 4.63 -16.34 0.99
N ASN A 390 3.93 -16.54 -0.11
CA ASN A 390 4.46 -17.21 -1.29
C ASN A 390 5.28 -16.21 -2.11
N LEU A 391 6.43 -16.67 -2.59
CA LEU A 391 7.33 -15.88 -3.41
C LEU A 391 6.78 -15.75 -4.83
N THR A 392 6.84 -14.54 -5.38
CA THR A 392 6.55 -14.32 -6.80
C THR A 392 7.74 -14.75 -7.66
N PRO A 393 7.58 -14.97 -8.98
CA PRO A 393 8.70 -15.28 -9.87
C PRO A 393 9.84 -14.24 -9.78
N ASP A 394 9.50 -12.98 -9.49
CA ASP A 394 10.48 -11.90 -9.32
C ASP A 394 11.33 -12.03 -8.04
N ALA A 395 10.92 -12.87 -7.09
CA ALA A 395 11.64 -13.09 -5.83
C ALA A 395 12.71 -14.19 -5.93
N LEU A 396 12.62 -15.10 -6.91
CA LEU A 396 13.55 -16.22 -7.10
C LEU A 396 13.93 -16.37 -8.58
N GLU A 397 15.16 -15.99 -8.95
CA GLU A 397 15.78 -16.35 -10.22
C GLU A 397 16.15 -17.84 -10.25
N ASP A 398 15.16 -18.73 -10.33
CA ASP A 398 15.39 -20.17 -10.51
C ASP A 398 14.49 -20.75 -11.61
N ASP A 399 15.13 -21.43 -12.57
CA ASP A 399 14.57 -21.87 -13.86
C ASP A 399 13.51 -22.99 -13.76
N LYS A 400 13.14 -23.40 -12.54
CA LYS A 400 12.25 -24.55 -12.29
C LYS A 400 10.84 -24.20 -11.81
N ILE A 401 10.53 -22.92 -11.61
CA ILE A 401 9.23 -22.48 -11.05
C ILE A 401 8.23 -22.26 -12.18
N HIS A 402 7.04 -22.86 -12.08
CA HIS A 402 5.88 -22.51 -12.91
C HIS A 402 5.63 -21.00 -12.79
N LYS A 403 5.93 -20.24 -13.84
CA LYS A 403 5.90 -18.78 -13.83
C LYS A 403 4.45 -18.29 -13.77
N TRP A 404 4.02 -17.83 -12.60
CA TRP A 404 2.79 -17.06 -12.46
C TRP A 404 2.91 -15.76 -13.28
N THR A 405 1.89 -15.44 -14.07
CA THR A 405 1.77 -14.11 -14.69
C THR A 405 1.17 -13.16 -13.66
N VAL A 406 1.80 -12.00 -13.45
CA VAL A 406 1.37 -11.00 -12.46
C VAL A 406 0.89 -9.75 -13.17
N SER A 407 -0.37 -9.39 -12.92
CA SER A 407 -0.93 -8.08 -13.23
C SER A 407 -0.88 -7.22 -11.97
N VAL A 408 -0.43 -5.97 -12.09
CA VAL A 408 -0.42 -5.00 -10.99
C VAL A 408 -1.13 -3.74 -11.45
N ASN A 409 -2.19 -3.38 -10.73
CA ASN A 409 -3.08 -2.27 -11.06
C ASN A 409 -3.11 -1.28 -9.90
N GLU A 410 -2.80 -0.01 -10.12
CA GLU A 410 -2.83 1.04 -9.10
C GLU A 410 -4.14 1.85 -9.17
N GLY A 411 -4.87 1.92 -8.05
CA GLY A 411 -6.16 2.57 -7.97
C GLY A 411 -6.35 3.45 -6.73
N ARG A 412 -7.46 4.19 -6.71
CA ARG A 412 -7.84 5.08 -5.60
C ARG A 412 -9.35 5.06 -5.40
N TRP A 413 -9.76 5.19 -4.15
CA TRP A 413 -11.12 5.55 -3.76
C TRP A 413 -11.16 7.04 -3.46
N VAL A 414 -11.95 7.79 -4.24
CA VAL A 414 -12.15 9.23 -4.09
C VAL A 414 -13.59 9.49 -3.67
N ARG A 415 -13.76 10.21 -2.56
CA ARG A 415 -15.09 10.57 -2.06
C ARG A 415 -15.86 11.35 -3.12
N GLY A 416 -17.13 10.99 -3.31
CA GLY A 416 -18.00 11.61 -4.32
C GLY A 416 -17.81 11.08 -5.75
N CYS A 417 -16.76 10.29 -6.03
CA CYS A 417 -16.53 9.73 -7.36
C CYS A 417 -16.40 8.20 -7.29
N SER A 418 -15.25 7.70 -6.84
CA SER A 418 -14.87 6.28 -6.91
C SER A 418 -14.93 5.55 -5.56
N ALA A 419 -15.18 6.24 -4.45
CA ALA A 419 -15.39 5.64 -3.13
C ALA A 419 -16.84 5.17 -2.96
N GLY A 420 -17.21 4.11 -3.68
CA GLY A 420 -18.60 3.62 -3.79
C GLY A 420 -19.08 2.73 -2.64
N GLY A 421 -18.17 2.20 -1.82
CA GLY A 421 -18.48 1.23 -0.77
C GLY A 421 -18.83 -0.15 -1.33
N CYS A 422 -19.18 -1.12 -0.47
CA CYS A 422 -19.44 -2.49 -0.89
C CYS A 422 -20.86 -2.69 -1.48
N ARG A 423 -21.19 -3.92 -1.92
CA ARG A 423 -22.46 -4.25 -2.59
C ARG A 423 -23.73 -3.95 -1.77
N ASN A 424 -23.60 -3.76 -0.45
CA ASN A 424 -24.69 -3.33 0.43
C ASN A 424 -25.18 -1.90 0.12
N TYR A 425 -24.39 -1.12 -0.63
CA TYR A 425 -24.69 0.24 -1.04
C TYR A 425 -24.92 0.29 -2.56
N PRO A 426 -26.05 -0.21 -3.09
CA PRO A 426 -26.26 -0.36 -4.54
C PRO A 426 -26.27 0.98 -5.29
N ASP A 427 -26.57 2.10 -4.62
CA ASP A 427 -26.61 3.43 -5.22
C ASP A 427 -25.22 3.93 -5.64
N THR A 428 -24.17 3.48 -4.95
CA THR A 428 -22.80 3.95 -5.13
C THR A 428 -21.81 2.84 -5.48
N PHE A 429 -22.13 1.56 -5.24
CA PHE A 429 -21.22 0.42 -5.48
C PHE A 429 -20.65 0.38 -6.91
N TRP A 430 -21.49 0.71 -7.90
CA TRP A 430 -21.12 0.68 -9.31
C TRP A 430 -20.05 1.71 -9.69
N THR A 431 -19.81 2.72 -8.85
CA THR A 431 -18.84 3.81 -9.12
C THR A 431 -17.42 3.46 -8.69
N ASN A 432 -17.23 2.36 -7.95
CA ASN A 432 -15.89 1.86 -7.62
C ASN A 432 -15.11 1.55 -8.90
N PRO A 433 -13.76 1.63 -8.86
CA PRO A 433 -12.92 1.20 -9.98
C PRO A 433 -13.25 -0.23 -10.42
N GLN A 434 -13.19 -0.48 -11.73
CA GLN A 434 -13.56 -1.77 -12.33
C GLN A 434 -12.40 -2.28 -13.19
N TYR A 435 -11.94 -3.51 -12.91
CA TYR A 435 -10.80 -4.11 -13.61
C TYR A 435 -11.23 -5.37 -14.35
N ARG A 436 -11.02 -5.41 -15.67
CA ARG A 436 -11.36 -6.60 -16.46
C ARG A 436 -10.31 -7.69 -16.29
N LEU A 437 -10.79 -8.92 -16.14
CA LEU A 437 -9.99 -10.13 -16.05
C LEU A 437 -10.44 -11.08 -17.16
N ARG A 438 -9.54 -11.40 -18.08
CA ARG A 438 -9.78 -12.40 -19.14
C ARG A 438 -9.02 -13.67 -18.83
N LEU A 439 -9.76 -14.76 -18.65
CA LEU A 439 -9.22 -16.11 -18.42
C LEU A 439 -9.34 -16.91 -19.72
N LEU A 440 -8.21 -17.25 -20.34
CA LEU A 440 -8.14 -17.82 -21.69
C LEU A 440 -7.82 -19.31 -21.72
N GLU A 441 -6.89 -19.76 -20.89
CA GLU A 441 -6.33 -21.11 -20.92
C GLU A 441 -6.62 -21.84 -19.61
N GLU A 442 -6.98 -23.12 -19.72
CA GLU A 442 -7.24 -24.05 -18.61
C GLU A 442 -5.92 -24.41 -17.89
N ASP A 443 -6.01 -24.79 -16.61
CA ASP A 443 -4.85 -25.25 -15.86
C ASP A 443 -4.36 -26.62 -16.41
N ASP A 444 -3.04 -26.82 -16.54
CA ASP A 444 -2.45 -28.10 -17.00
C ASP A 444 -2.41 -29.14 -15.85
N ASP A 445 -3.54 -29.47 -15.22
CA ASP A 445 -3.63 -30.51 -14.19
C ASP A 445 -4.28 -31.79 -14.73
N PRO A 446 -3.52 -32.86 -15.03
CA PRO A 446 -4.05 -34.11 -15.56
C PRO A 446 -4.87 -34.93 -14.54
N GLU A 447 -4.91 -34.51 -13.26
CA GLU A 447 -5.73 -35.15 -12.22
C GLU A 447 -7.05 -34.40 -11.93
N ASP A 448 -7.25 -33.20 -12.49
CA ASP A 448 -8.48 -32.41 -12.29
C ASP A 448 -9.46 -32.62 -13.47
N ASN A 449 -10.70 -33.03 -13.15
CA ASN A 449 -11.75 -33.22 -14.16
C ASN A 449 -12.53 -31.93 -14.46
N GLU A 450 -12.24 -30.83 -13.76
CA GLU A 450 -12.90 -29.53 -13.93
C GLU A 450 -12.08 -28.58 -14.83
N VAL A 451 -12.72 -28.13 -15.92
CA VAL A 451 -12.21 -27.07 -16.80
C VAL A 451 -12.24 -25.72 -16.05
N ALA A 452 -11.15 -25.37 -15.38
CA ALA A 452 -11.04 -24.15 -14.60
C ALA A 452 -9.68 -23.48 -14.78
N CYS A 453 -9.66 -22.17 -14.59
CA CYS A 453 -8.46 -21.35 -14.52
C CYS A 453 -8.23 -20.95 -13.06
N SER A 454 -7.07 -21.28 -12.51
CA SER A 454 -6.66 -20.90 -11.16
C SER A 454 -5.99 -19.53 -11.16
N PHE A 455 -6.47 -18.64 -10.29
CA PHE A 455 -5.86 -17.32 -10.09
C PHE A 455 -5.99 -16.85 -8.64
N VAL A 456 -5.14 -15.90 -8.26
CA VAL A 456 -5.15 -15.26 -6.94
C VAL A 456 -5.33 -13.77 -7.14
N ILE A 457 -6.26 -13.17 -6.40
CA ILE A 457 -6.42 -11.72 -6.32
C ILE A 457 -5.94 -11.25 -4.97
N ALA A 458 -5.10 -10.21 -4.95
CA ALA A 458 -4.60 -9.55 -3.77
C ALA A 458 -4.87 -8.04 -3.85
N LEU A 459 -5.66 -7.51 -2.92
CA LEU A 459 -6.03 -6.10 -2.83
C LEU A 459 -5.37 -5.47 -1.59
N MET A 460 -4.44 -4.53 -1.79
CA MET A 460 -3.68 -3.87 -0.70
C MET A 460 -3.99 -2.38 -0.60
N GLN A 461 -4.22 -1.86 0.60
CA GLN A 461 -4.33 -0.42 0.86
C GLN A 461 -2.97 0.22 1.21
N LYS A 462 -2.66 1.41 0.66
CA LYS A 462 -1.35 2.07 0.78
C LYS A 462 -1.28 3.03 1.99
N ASN A 463 -0.06 3.23 2.52
CA ASN A 463 0.39 4.29 3.45
C ASN A 463 -0.31 4.46 4.81
N ARG A 464 -1.26 3.58 5.19
CA ARG A 464 -2.04 3.71 6.43
C ARG A 464 -1.22 3.70 7.73
N ARG A 465 -0.10 2.98 7.80
CA ARG A 465 0.77 2.93 9.01
C ARG A 465 1.39 4.28 9.34
N LYS A 466 1.88 5.00 8.34
CA LYS A 466 2.45 6.35 8.50
C LYS A 466 1.42 7.36 9.02
N GLU A 467 0.15 7.12 8.72
CA GLU A 467 -0.99 7.96 9.12
C GLU A 467 -1.52 7.64 10.53
N ARG A 468 -1.02 6.59 11.22
CA ARG A 468 -1.44 6.24 12.60
C ARG A 468 -1.21 7.38 13.60
N LYS A 469 -0.16 8.19 13.39
CA LYS A 469 0.09 9.41 14.19
C LYS A 469 -1.05 10.43 14.12
N MET A 470 -1.84 10.38 13.04
CA MET A 470 -3.04 11.19 12.82
C MET A 470 -4.33 10.45 13.22
N GLY A 471 -4.23 9.27 13.83
CA GLY A 471 -5.37 8.44 14.24
C GLY A 471 -5.95 7.55 13.14
N ALA A 472 -5.27 7.39 11.99
CA ALA A 472 -5.77 6.55 10.91
C ALA A 472 -5.73 5.05 11.26
N ASN A 473 -6.82 4.35 10.95
CA ASN A 473 -6.93 2.90 11.04
C ASN A 473 -6.96 2.26 9.63
N LEU A 474 -6.70 0.96 9.55
CA LEU A 474 -6.92 0.20 8.32
C LEU A 474 -8.41 0.22 7.97
N PHE A 475 -8.73 0.44 6.69
CA PHE A 475 -10.09 0.28 6.21
C PHE A 475 -10.46 -1.19 6.13
N THR A 476 -11.74 -1.48 6.32
CA THR A 476 -12.30 -2.79 5.99
C THR A 476 -12.45 -2.88 4.47
N ILE A 477 -11.62 -3.67 3.81
CA ILE A 477 -11.56 -3.76 2.34
C ILE A 477 -11.96 -5.14 1.83
N GLY A 478 -12.33 -5.21 0.55
CA GLY A 478 -12.69 -6.45 -0.12
C GLY A 478 -12.96 -6.21 -1.61
N PHE A 479 -13.29 -7.28 -2.32
CA PHE A 479 -13.60 -7.21 -3.75
C PHE A 479 -14.64 -8.25 -4.17
N ALA A 480 -15.31 -7.96 -5.29
CA ALA A 480 -16.28 -8.85 -5.92
C ALA A 480 -15.95 -9.06 -7.40
N ILE A 481 -16.28 -10.24 -7.92
CA ILE A 481 -16.04 -10.67 -9.30
C ILE A 481 -17.37 -10.98 -9.97
N TYR A 482 -17.63 -10.34 -11.11
CA TYR A 482 -18.82 -10.56 -11.92
C TYR A 482 -18.43 -11.11 -13.29
N GLU A 483 -19.22 -12.02 -13.81
CA GLU A 483 -19.09 -12.54 -15.18
C GLU A 483 -19.70 -11.53 -16.16
N VAL A 484 -19.00 -11.25 -17.26
CA VAL A 484 -19.43 -10.27 -18.26
C VAL A 484 -19.80 -11.00 -19.54
N SER A 485 -21.04 -10.82 -19.99
CA SER A 485 -21.46 -11.41 -21.28
C SER A 485 -20.78 -10.68 -22.46
N PRO A 486 -20.40 -11.40 -23.53
CA PRO A 486 -19.74 -10.82 -24.72
C PRO A 486 -20.51 -9.67 -25.40
N MET A 487 -21.82 -9.55 -25.14
CA MET A 487 -22.68 -8.48 -25.67
C MET A 487 -22.38 -7.09 -25.10
N HIS A 488 -21.67 -6.96 -23.97
CA HIS A 488 -21.40 -5.67 -23.33
C HIS A 488 -20.20 -4.92 -23.95
N GLY A 489 -19.57 -5.46 -25.00
CA GLY A 489 -18.41 -4.88 -25.66
C GLY A 489 -17.19 -4.74 -24.74
N ASN A 490 -16.02 -4.45 -25.32
CA ASN A 490 -14.75 -4.40 -24.58
C ASN A 490 -14.57 -3.14 -23.69
N LYS A 491 -15.50 -2.17 -23.70
CA LYS A 491 -15.19 -0.78 -23.25
C LYS A 491 -16.24 -0.09 -22.39
N GLN A 492 -17.26 -0.80 -21.92
CA GLN A 492 -18.30 -0.17 -21.08
C GLN A 492 -17.99 -0.39 -19.60
N HIS A 493 -17.85 0.70 -18.86
CA HIS A 493 -17.93 0.70 -17.40
C HIS A 493 -19.34 0.26 -16.99
N MET A 494 -19.44 -0.78 -16.16
CA MET A 494 -20.72 -1.37 -15.81
C MET A 494 -21.51 -0.38 -14.95
N GLN A 495 -22.75 -0.13 -15.35
CA GLN A 495 -23.65 0.82 -14.71
C GLN A 495 -24.39 0.16 -13.54
N LYS A 496 -25.10 0.98 -12.74
CA LYS A 496 -25.89 0.53 -11.59
C LYS A 496 -26.75 -0.70 -11.88
N ASP A 497 -27.50 -0.67 -12.97
CA ASP A 497 -28.45 -1.73 -13.34
C ASP A 497 -27.76 -3.10 -13.52
N PHE A 498 -26.54 -3.12 -14.08
CA PHE A 498 -25.79 -4.36 -14.24
C PHE A 498 -25.61 -5.09 -12.90
N PHE A 499 -25.22 -4.37 -11.84
CA PHE A 499 -24.99 -4.95 -10.52
C PHE A 499 -26.28 -5.25 -9.75
N LEU A 500 -27.40 -4.64 -10.14
CA LEU A 500 -28.72 -4.96 -9.59
C LEU A 500 -29.26 -6.27 -10.15
N PHE A 501 -29.06 -6.53 -11.44
CA PHE A 501 -29.60 -7.72 -12.13
C PHE A 501 -28.64 -8.91 -12.20
N ASN A 502 -27.34 -8.72 -11.98
CA ASN A 502 -26.36 -9.80 -11.99
C ASN A 502 -25.83 -10.10 -10.58
N SER A 503 -25.74 -11.39 -10.25
CA SER A 503 -25.08 -11.85 -9.02
C SER A 503 -23.58 -11.97 -9.22
N SER A 504 -22.79 -11.69 -8.18
CA SER A 504 -21.34 -11.93 -8.19
C SER A 504 -21.06 -13.42 -8.40
N LYS A 505 -20.19 -13.75 -9.35
CA LYS A 505 -19.71 -15.13 -9.59
C LYS A 505 -18.81 -15.61 -8.46
N ALA A 506 -17.97 -14.71 -7.96
CA ALA A 506 -17.08 -14.93 -6.83
C ALA A 506 -16.86 -13.61 -6.08
N ARG A 507 -16.42 -13.70 -4.83
CA ARG A 507 -16.10 -12.55 -3.97
C ARG A 507 -15.17 -12.96 -2.84
N CYS A 508 -14.54 -11.98 -2.20
CA CYS A 508 -13.83 -12.24 -0.95
C CYS A 508 -14.78 -12.85 0.09
N LYS A 509 -14.31 -13.83 0.88
CA LYS A 509 -15.12 -14.50 1.92
C LYS A 509 -15.72 -13.49 2.91
N SER A 510 -14.88 -12.55 3.33
CA SER A 510 -15.23 -11.47 4.26
C SER A 510 -14.51 -10.19 3.86
N TYR A 511 -15.13 -9.06 4.16
CA TYR A 511 -14.45 -7.77 4.18
C TYR A 511 -13.68 -7.67 5.50
N ILE A 512 -12.37 -7.42 5.44
CA ILE A 512 -11.49 -7.49 6.61
C ILE A 512 -10.65 -6.21 6.68
N ASN A 513 -10.40 -5.73 7.89
CA ASN A 513 -9.56 -4.58 8.20
C ASN A 513 -8.06 -4.95 8.24
N LEU A 514 -7.56 -5.55 7.16
CA LEU A 514 -6.15 -5.89 6.98
C LEU A 514 -5.50 -5.00 5.91
N ARG A 515 -4.16 -4.92 5.92
CA ARG A 515 -3.40 -4.17 4.91
C ARG A 515 -3.66 -4.73 3.51
N GLU A 516 -3.72 -6.05 3.39
CA GLU A 516 -4.03 -6.76 2.16
C GLU A 516 -5.12 -7.81 2.41
N VAL A 517 -6.03 -7.96 1.45
CA VAL A 517 -6.99 -9.07 1.38
C VAL A 517 -6.70 -9.88 0.14
N THR A 518 -6.34 -11.15 0.35
CA THR A 518 -5.94 -12.06 -0.72
C THR A 518 -6.81 -13.30 -0.72
N GLN A 519 -7.23 -13.72 -1.91
CA GLN A 519 -8.00 -14.95 -2.08
C GLN A 519 -7.73 -15.63 -3.42
N ARG A 520 -7.64 -16.96 -3.36
CA ARG A 520 -7.54 -17.85 -4.50
C ARG A 520 -8.91 -18.21 -5.03
N PHE A 521 -9.05 -18.22 -6.35
CA PHE A 521 -10.26 -18.58 -7.07
C PHE A 521 -9.97 -19.58 -8.18
N ARG A 522 -11.00 -20.35 -8.51
CA ARG A 522 -11.08 -21.19 -9.71
C ARG A 522 -12.36 -20.80 -10.42
N LEU A 523 -12.25 -20.31 -11.65
CA LEU A 523 -13.40 -19.95 -12.49
C LEU A 523 -13.21 -20.55 -13.87
N SER A 524 -14.31 -20.81 -14.58
CA SER A 524 -14.27 -21.24 -15.96
C SER A 524 -13.65 -20.16 -16.86
N PRO A 525 -13.02 -20.54 -17.99
CA PRO A 525 -12.56 -19.59 -19.00
C PRO A 525 -13.68 -18.60 -19.39
N GLY A 526 -13.35 -17.32 -19.50
CA GLY A 526 -14.35 -16.27 -19.69
C GLY A 526 -13.83 -14.87 -19.38
N GLU A 527 -14.74 -13.89 -19.50
CA GLU A 527 -14.47 -12.50 -19.18
C GLU A 527 -15.18 -12.10 -17.88
N TYR A 528 -14.41 -11.50 -16.99
CA TYR A 528 -14.86 -11.10 -15.66
C TYR A 528 -14.50 -9.65 -15.39
N VAL A 529 -15.18 -9.04 -14.43
CA VAL A 529 -14.85 -7.73 -13.89
C VAL A 529 -14.68 -7.82 -12.37
N ILE A 530 -13.56 -7.30 -11.88
CA ILE A 530 -13.19 -7.22 -10.47
C ILE A 530 -13.50 -5.81 -9.98
N ILE A 531 -14.25 -5.73 -8.88
CA ILE A 531 -14.65 -4.48 -8.23
C ILE A 531 -14.00 -4.42 -6.83
N PRO A 532 -12.82 -3.79 -6.68
CA PRO A 532 -12.24 -3.50 -5.37
C PRO A 532 -12.95 -2.33 -4.69
N SER A 533 -13.32 -2.51 -3.43
CA SER A 533 -14.01 -1.48 -2.65
C SER A 533 -13.69 -1.54 -1.16
N THR A 534 -13.84 -0.41 -0.49
CA THR A 534 -14.01 -0.37 0.96
C THR A 534 -15.40 -0.89 1.35
N TYR A 535 -15.58 -1.26 2.62
CA TYR A 535 -16.88 -1.71 3.12
C TYR A 535 -17.90 -0.56 3.09
N GLU A 536 -17.54 0.59 3.66
CA GLU A 536 -18.38 1.79 3.68
C GLU A 536 -18.06 2.71 2.50
N PRO A 537 -19.05 3.44 1.95
CA PRO A 537 -18.81 4.45 0.93
C PRO A 537 -18.03 5.65 1.49
N HIS A 538 -17.53 6.51 0.60
CA HIS A 538 -16.88 7.77 0.94
C HIS A 538 -15.54 7.68 1.69
N GLN A 539 -15.01 6.47 1.91
CA GLN A 539 -13.68 6.26 2.47
C GLN A 539 -12.61 6.51 1.41
N GLU A 540 -11.73 7.48 1.66
CA GLU A 540 -10.66 7.86 0.74
C GLU A 540 -9.38 7.08 1.01
N GLY A 541 -8.79 6.50 -0.05
CA GLY A 541 -7.53 5.77 0.08
C GLY A 541 -6.99 5.30 -1.26
N GLU A 542 -5.70 5.03 -1.31
CA GLU A 542 -5.03 4.42 -2.45
C GLU A 542 -4.88 2.91 -2.25
N PHE A 543 -4.93 2.14 -3.34
CA PHE A 543 -4.77 0.70 -3.31
C PHE A 543 -3.96 0.17 -4.48
N ILE A 544 -3.45 -1.05 -4.32
CA ILE A 544 -2.89 -1.87 -5.40
C ILE A 544 -3.73 -3.14 -5.54
N LEU A 545 -4.06 -3.52 -6.75
CA LEU A 545 -4.75 -4.76 -7.08
C LEU A 545 -3.80 -5.64 -7.90
N ARG A 546 -3.37 -6.75 -7.32
CA ARG A 546 -2.48 -7.72 -7.96
C ARG A 546 -3.28 -8.96 -8.34
N VAL A 547 -3.13 -9.44 -9.57
CA VAL A 547 -3.75 -10.68 -10.05
C VAL A 547 -2.68 -11.63 -10.54
N PHE A 548 -2.61 -12.81 -9.91
CA PHE A 548 -1.66 -13.87 -10.24
C PHE A 548 -2.41 -14.99 -10.96
N SER A 549 -2.03 -15.34 -12.18
CA SER A 549 -2.60 -16.47 -12.93
C SER A 549 -1.52 -17.45 -13.41
N GLU A 550 -1.85 -18.74 -13.51
CA GLU A 550 -0.90 -19.77 -13.95
C GLU A 550 -0.54 -19.65 -15.45
N LYS A 551 -1.48 -19.17 -16.25
CA LYS A 551 -1.32 -18.89 -17.69
C LYS A 551 -1.44 -17.39 -17.97
N ARG A 552 -0.97 -16.94 -19.13
CA ARG A 552 -1.02 -15.51 -19.52
C ARG A 552 -2.46 -15.02 -19.44
N ASN A 553 -2.71 -14.08 -18.53
CA ASN A 553 -3.89 -13.25 -18.53
C ASN A 553 -3.55 -11.91 -19.20
N THR A 554 -4.46 -11.36 -19.98
CA THR A 554 -4.39 -9.95 -20.40
C THR A 554 -5.23 -9.16 -19.41
N SER A 555 -4.58 -8.59 -18.40
CA SER A 555 -5.13 -7.43 -17.70
C SER A 555 -4.77 -6.20 -18.51
N ASP A 556 -5.71 -5.71 -19.32
CA ASP A 556 -5.51 -4.44 -19.98
C ASP A 556 -5.83 -3.34 -18.96
N GLU A 557 -4.78 -2.77 -18.34
CA GLU A 557 -4.86 -1.39 -17.86
C GLU A 557 -4.62 -0.47 -19.05
N GLU A 558 -5.59 0.41 -19.27
CA GLU A 558 -5.71 1.24 -20.45
C GLU A 558 -4.57 2.26 -20.53
N ASP A 559 -3.68 2.05 -21.50
CA ASP A 559 -2.92 3.13 -22.13
C ASP A 559 -2.67 2.81 -23.62
N GLN A 560 -3.76 2.61 -24.39
CA GLN A 560 -3.74 2.69 -25.86
C GLN A 560 -5.15 2.64 -26.46
N GLN A 561 -5.86 3.76 -26.41
CA GLN A 561 -7.05 3.96 -27.25
C GLN A 561 -7.36 5.43 -27.51
N PHE A 562 -6.34 6.16 -27.97
CA PHE A 562 -6.49 7.54 -28.43
C PHE A 562 -6.51 7.71 -29.96
N LEU A 563 -6.58 6.63 -30.76
CA LEU A 563 -6.45 6.77 -32.23
C LEU A 563 -7.49 6.03 -33.08
N SER A 564 -8.34 5.17 -32.54
CA SER A 564 -9.26 4.35 -33.36
C SER A 564 -10.72 4.80 -33.39
N LEU A 565 -11.11 5.86 -32.67
CA LEU A 565 -12.43 6.47 -32.77
C LEU A 565 -12.42 7.77 -33.59
N PHE A 566 -11.38 7.95 -34.42
CA PHE A 566 -11.11 9.19 -35.14
C PHE A 566 -11.49 9.15 -36.63
N GLN A 567 -11.87 7.98 -37.17
CA GLN A 567 -12.10 7.81 -38.62
C GLN A 567 -13.57 7.79 -39.06
N GLN A 568 -14.53 8.11 -38.19
CA GLN A 568 -15.96 8.00 -38.52
C GLN A 568 -16.75 9.32 -38.54
N ILE A 569 -16.14 10.48 -38.29
CA ILE A 569 -16.90 11.75 -38.16
C ILE A 569 -16.40 12.88 -39.09
N ALA A 570 -15.32 12.68 -39.85
CA ALA A 570 -14.85 13.71 -40.79
C ALA A 570 -15.60 13.63 -42.13
N GLY A 571 -16.77 14.27 -42.20
CA GLY A 571 -17.47 14.60 -43.43
C GLY A 571 -17.01 15.96 -43.98
N ASP A 572 -16.60 15.98 -45.26
CA ASP A 572 -16.15 17.13 -46.04
C ASP A 572 -17.10 18.34 -46.02
N VAL A 573 -16.58 19.56 -45.87
CA VAL A 573 -17.22 20.77 -46.42
C VAL A 573 -16.20 21.76 -46.96
N SER A 574 -16.45 22.16 -48.20
CA SER A 574 -15.68 23.03 -49.08
C SER A 574 -15.80 24.53 -48.75
N THR A 575 -14.80 25.26 -49.24
CA THR A 575 -14.50 26.70 -49.06
C THR A 575 -15.47 27.66 -49.78
N GLY A 576 -15.60 28.88 -49.24
CA GLY A 576 -16.22 30.01 -49.95
C GLY A 576 -16.35 31.30 -49.12
N SER A 577 -15.46 32.25 -49.38
CA SER A 577 -15.32 33.62 -48.80
C SER A 577 -16.33 34.63 -49.39
N THR A 578 -16.83 35.65 -48.69
CA THR A 578 -16.33 37.04 -48.55
C THR A 578 -17.55 37.86 -48.03
N GLY A 579 -17.51 38.77 -47.06
CA GLY A 579 -16.88 40.10 -47.08
C GLY A 579 -17.75 41.18 -46.37
N ARG A 580 -17.13 41.88 -45.40
CA ARG A 580 -17.30 43.30 -44.98
C ARG A 580 -18.33 43.74 -43.89
N PRO A 581 -18.02 44.83 -43.13
CA PRO A 581 -17.97 44.79 -41.66
C PRO A 581 -18.96 45.71 -40.93
N VAL A 582 -19.27 45.42 -39.65
CA VAL A 582 -19.90 46.39 -38.73
C VAL A 582 -19.19 46.38 -37.37
N ARG A 583 -19.08 47.58 -36.81
CA ARG A 583 -18.28 48.08 -35.68
C ARG A 583 -18.73 47.61 -34.28
N PRO A 584 -17.91 47.83 -33.23
CA PRO A 584 -17.78 46.98 -32.04
C PRO A 584 -18.71 47.37 -30.89
N VAL A 585 -19.05 46.40 -30.03
CA VAL A 585 -19.67 46.68 -28.72
C VAL A 585 -18.82 46.06 -27.62
N SER A 586 -18.07 46.92 -26.95
CA SER A 586 -17.53 46.73 -25.61
C SER A 586 -18.61 47.11 -24.58
N ALA A 587 -19.24 46.13 -23.93
CA ALA A 587 -19.88 46.27 -22.60
C ALA A 587 -20.58 44.96 -22.22
N TRP A 588 -19.88 44.03 -21.57
CA TRP A 588 -20.51 42.84 -20.94
C TRP A 588 -20.95 43.15 -19.50
N GLY A 589 -21.51 44.35 -19.29
CA GLY A 589 -22.25 44.72 -18.07
C GLY A 589 -23.75 44.46 -18.19
N SER A 590 -24.25 44.00 -19.35
CA SER A 590 -25.69 43.97 -19.65
C SER A 590 -26.25 42.62 -20.08
N VAL A 591 -25.52 41.51 -19.89
CA VAL A 591 -25.98 40.17 -20.36
C VAL A 591 -26.94 39.47 -19.39
N SER A 592 -27.10 39.95 -18.15
CA SER A 592 -28.14 39.44 -17.24
C SER A 592 -29.57 39.82 -17.64
N ILE A 593 -29.78 40.82 -18.51
CA ILE A 593 -31.12 41.33 -18.83
C ILE A 593 -31.71 40.75 -20.12
N VAL A 594 -30.91 40.13 -20.99
CA VAL A 594 -31.38 39.62 -22.30
C VAL A 594 -31.68 38.12 -22.29
N LEU A 595 -31.22 37.36 -21.29
CA LEU A 595 -31.14 35.89 -21.39
C LEU A 595 -32.22 35.07 -20.67
N GLY A 596 -33.24 35.67 -20.04
CA GLY A 596 -34.40 34.91 -19.52
C GLY A 596 -34.01 33.65 -18.74
N TRP A 597 -33.29 33.82 -17.64
CA TRP A 597 -32.85 32.72 -16.79
C TRP A 597 -33.98 32.30 -15.85
N ASP A 598 -34.43 31.05 -16.00
CA ASP A 598 -35.43 30.41 -15.13
C ASP A 598 -34.81 29.28 -14.28
N LEU A 599 -33.55 29.47 -13.87
CA LEU A 599 -32.87 28.63 -12.89
C LEU A 599 -32.23 29.57 -11.85
N ASN A 600 -32.46 29.30 -10.57
CA ASN A 600 -31.89 30.01 -9.42
C ASN A 600 -30.35 29.81 -9.32
N THR A 601 -29.58 30.32 -10.27
CA THR A 601 -28.10 30.26 -10.28
C THR A 601 -27.51 31.64 -10.49
N GLU A 602 -26.50 32.01 -9.68
CA GLU A 602 -25.78 33.29 -9.73
C GLU A 602 -24.82 33.39 -10.92
N GLY A 603 -25.32 33.63 -12.13
CA GLY A 603 -24.44 33.96 -13.28
C GLY A 603 -23.43 32.87 -13.71
N PHE A 604 -22.55 33.22 -14.65
CA PHE A 604 -21.29 32.51 -14.90
C PHE A 604 -20.15 33.28 -14.22
N SER A 605 -19.19 32.57 -13.63
CA SER A 605 -18.02 33.22 -13.03
C SER A 605 -17.11 33.85 -14.11
N LEU A 606 -16.33 34.85 -13.70
CA LEU A 606 -15.39 35.52 -14.59
C LEU A 606 -14.31 34.57 -15.13
N GLU A 607 -13.98 33.51 -14.37
CA GLU A 607 -13.05 32.46 -14.78
C GLU A 607 -13.65 31.50 -15.81
N CYS A 608 -14.93 31.15 -15.65
CA CYS A 608 -15.70 30.38 -16.62
C CYS A 608 -15.80 31.13 -17.96
N CYS A 609 -16.15 32.41 -17.92
CA CYS A 609 -16.19 33.30 -19.09
C CYS A 609 -14.83 33.42 -19.80
N ARG A 610 -13.72 33.54 -19.05
CA ARG A 610 -12.36 33.54 -19.64
C ARG A 610 -12.03 32.23 -20.33
N SER A 611 -12.44 31.10 -19.74
CA SER A 611 -12.23 29.77 -20.31
C SER A 611 -13.04 29.58 -21.60
N MET A 612 -14.28 30.07 -21.64
CA MET A 612 -15.14 30.06 -22.83
C MET A 612 -14.56 30.88 -23.98
N ILE A 613 -14.06 32.08 -23.68
CA ILE A 613 -13.41 32.93 -24.69
C ILE A 613 -12.17 32.23 -25.23
N SER A 614 -11.32 31.68 -24.37
CA SER A 614 -10.12 30.96 -24.80
C SER A 614 -10.38 29.71 -25.64
N LEU A 615 -11.57 29.11 -25.54
CA LEU A 615 -11.96 27.94 -26.33
C LEU A 615 -12.39 28.33 -27.76
N MET A 616 -13.08 29.46 -27.90
CA MET A 616 -13.80 29.83 -29.11
C MET A 616 -13.11 30.95 -29.91
N ASP A 617 -12.12 31.62 -29.33
CA ASP A 617 -11.29 32.66 -29.94
C ASP A 617 -10.33 32.04 -30.98
N MET A 618 -10.87 31.74 -32.16
CA MET A 618 -10.14 31.14 -33.28
C MET A 618 -9.28 32.17 -34.02
N ASP A 619 -9.56 33.46 -33.81
CA ASP A 619 -8.85 34.59 -34.42
C ASP A 619 -7.77 35.20 -33.51
N GLY A 620 -7.62 34.72 -32.27
CA GLY A 620 -6.58 35.10 -31.31
C GLY A 620 -6.73 36.53 -30.79
N THR A 621 -7.94 37.08 -30.85
CA THR A 621 -8.22 38.49 -30.52
C THR A 621 -8.47 38.72 -29.03
N GLY A 622 -8.58 37.65 -28.24
CA GLY A 622 -9.00 37.67 -26.85
C GLY A 622 -10.47 38.06 -26.69
N ARG A 623 -11.28 37.95 -27.74
CA ARG A 623 -12.69 38.35 -27.82
C ARG A 623 -13.47 37.34 -28.67
N LEU A 624 -14.80 37.35 -28.56
CA LEU A 624 -15.68 36.50 -29.37
C LEU A 624 -16.34 37.33 -30.48
N ASN A 625 -16.22 36.88 -31.72
CA ASN A 625 -17.03 37.37 -32.81
C ASN A 625 -18.43 36.71 -32.80
N LEU A 626 -19.35 37.21 -33.64
CA LEU A 626 -20.75 36.78 -33.62
C LEU A 626 -20.93 35.29 -34.01
N GLN A 627 -20.06 34.77 -34.88
CA GLN A 627 -20.12 33.38 -35.31
C GLN A 627 -19.61 32.44 -34.20
N GLU A 628 -18.50 32.80 -33.56
CA GLU A 628 -17.95 32.10 -32.40
C GLU A 628 -18.93 32.11 -31.21
N PHE A 629 -19.53 33.26 -30.91
CA PHE A 629 -20.54 33.38 -29.87
C PHE A 629 -21.78 32.50 -30.16
N ARG A 630 -22.25 32.49 -31.41
CA ARG A 630 -23.40 31.65 -31.82
C ARG A 630 -23.07 30.16 -31.65
N HIS A 631 -21.86 29.75 -31.98
CA HIS A 631 -21.41 28.38 -31.80
C HIS A 631 -21.33 27.99 -30.31
N LEU A 632 -20.68 28.83 -29.49
CA LEU A 632 -20.59 28.67 -28.05
C LEU A 632 -21.98 28.60 -27.40
N TRP A 633 -22.91 29.47 -27.80
CA TRP A 633 -24.26 29.52 -27.24
C TRP A 633 -25.06 28.25 -27.51
N ASN A 634 -24.94 27.68 -28.71
CA ASN A 634 -25.59 26.41 -29.05
C ASN A 634 -25.05 25.25 -28.20
N LYS A 635 -23.73 25.22 -27.94
CA LYS A 635 -23.09 24.24 -27.07
C LYS A 635 -23.54 24.37 -25.62
N ILE A 636 -23.54 25.60 -25.07
CA ILE A 636 -24.04 25.86 -23.72
C ILE A 636 -25.51 25.45 -23.60
N LYS A 637 -26.34 25.69 -24.63
CA LYS A 637 -27.75 25.24 -24.64
C LYS A 637 -27.89 23.73 -24.64
N GLN A 638 -27.04 23.02 -25.37
CA GLN A 638 -27.01 21.55 -25.36
C GLN A 638 -26.62 21.02 -23.97
N TRP A 639 -25.54 21.55 -23.38
CA TRP A 639 -25.09 21.16 -22.05
C TRP A 639 -26.07 21.55 -20.94
N GLN A 640 -26.79 22.67 -21.10
CA GLN A 640 -27.89 23.05 -20.21
C GLN A 640 -28.99 22.00 -20.20
N GLY A 641 -29.38 21.46 -21.37
CA GLY A 641 -30.37 20.39 -21.45
C GLY A 641 -29.92 19.11 -20.73
N ILE A 642 -28.64 18.76 -20.83
CA ILE A 642 -28.05 17.61 -20.12
C ILE A 642 -28.06 17.85 -18.61
N PHE A 643 -27.60 19.02 -18.15
CA PHE A 643 -27.59 19.35 -16.72
C PHE A 643 -29.00 19.31 -16.11
N GLN A 644 -30.00 19.82 -16.83
CA GLN A 644 -31.40 19.77 -16.40
C GLN A 644 -31.97 18.34 -16.37
N HIS A 645 -31.48 17.43 -17.21
CA HIS A 645 -31.88 16.03 -17.19
C HIS A 645 -31.47 15.32 -15.90
N TYR A 646 -30.27 15.61 -15.40
CA TYR A 646 -29.73 15.00 -14.18
C TYR A 646 -30.11 15.76 -12.90
N ASN A 647 -30.46 17.05 -12.98
CA ASN A 647 -30.96 17.84 -11.85
C ASN A 647 -32.45 17.56 -11.56
N SER A 648 -32.77 16.30 -11.23
CA SER A 648 -34.13 15.81 -11.01
C SER A 648 -34.87 16.53 -9.86
N ASP A 649 -34.12 17.08 -8.89
CA ASP A 649 -34.64 17.68 -7.66
C ASP A 649 -34.76 19.22 -7.70
N GLN A 650 -34.47 19.85 -8.85
CA GLN A 650 -34.37 21.32 -8.98
C GLN A 650 -33.39 21.99 -7.99
N ALA A 651 -32.47 21.22 -7.41
CA ALA A 651 -31.56 21.65 -6.35
C ALA A 651 -30.43 22.60 -6.82
N SER A 652 -30.54 23.16 -8.03
CA SER A 652 -29.53 23.99 -8.71
C SER A 652 -28.14 23.37 -8.89
N SER A 653 -27.96 22.10 -8.55
CA SER A 653 -26.71 21.36 -8.61
C SER A 653 -26.95 19.89 -8.92
N ILE A 654 -26.00 19.24 -9.61
CA ILE A 654 -26.00 17.78 -9.82
C ILE A 654 -25.04 17.12 -8.84
N ASN A 655 -25.33 15.87 -8.46
CA ASN A 655 -24.44 15.10 -7.61
C ASN A 655 -23.17 14.71 -8.40
N SER A 656 -21.99 14.72 -7.76
CA SER A 656 -20.74 14.29 -8.38
C SER A 656 -20.76 12.85 -8.92
N TYR A 657 -21.59 11.96 -8.38
CA TYR A 657 -21.79 10.61 -8.94
C TYR A 657 -22.55 10.63 -10.27
N GLU A 658 -23.48 11.58 -10.45
CA GLU A 658 -24.26 11.77 -11.68
C GLU A 658 -23.46 12.53 -12.75
N MET A 659 -22.48 13.34 -12.33
CA MET A 659 -21.55 14.05 -13.21
C MET A 659 -20.91 13.13 -14.27
N ARG A 660 -20.54 11.91 -13.87
CA ARG A 660 -19.96 10.92 -14.78
C ARG A 660 -20.88 10.60 -15.97
N ASN A 661 -22.19 10.49 -15.71
CA ASN A 661 -23.18 10.21 -16.74
C ASN A 661 -23.44 11.47 -17.58
N ALA A 662 -23.54 12.64 -16.93
CA ALA A 662 -23.72 13.93 -17.62
C ALA A 662 -22.57 14.26 -18.59
N VAL A 663 -21.31 13.96 -18.22
CA VAL A 663 -20.13 14.17 -19.07
C VAL A 663 -20.11 13.19 -20.24
N ASN A 664 -20.50 11.93 -20.01
CA ASN A 664 -20.65 10.94 -21.09
C ASN A 664 -21.73 11.37 -22.10
N ASP A 665 -22.87 11.85 -21.64
CA ASP A 665 -23.96 12.36 -22.50
C ASP A 665 -23.57 13.65 -23.23
N ALA A 666 -22.66 14.45 -22.65
CA ALA A 666 -22.06 15.60 -23.31
C ALA A 666 -21.06 15.20 -24.41
N GLY A 667 -20.78 13.90 -24.58
CA GLY A 667 -19.94 13.35 -25.64
C GLY A 667 -18.49 13.07 -25.23
N PHE A 668 -18.13 13.28 -23.97
CA PHE A 668 -16.78 13.05 -23.47
C PHE A 668 -16.70 11.69 -22.78
N ARG A 669 -15.87 10.79 -23.29
CA ARG A 669 -15.58 9.50 -22.65
C ARG A 669 -14.22 9.57 -21.96
N LEU A 670 -14.23 9.60 -20.64
CA LEU A 670 -13.04 9.78 -19.82
C LEU A 670 -12.75 8.52 -19.01
N ASN A 671 -11.49 8.33 -18.60
CA ASN A 671 -11.12 7.27 -17.66
C ASN A 671 -11.49 7.66 -16.20
N ASN A 672 -11.43 6.70 -15.27
CA ASN A 672 -11.79 6.94 -13.87
C ASN A 672 -11.00 8.09 -13.20
N GLN A 673 -9.73 8.22 -13.56
CA GLN A 673 -8.84 9.23 -12.98
C GLN A 673 -9.24 10.65 -13.38
N LEU A 674 -9.63 10.86 -14.63
CA LEU A 674 -10.12 12.16 -15.10
C LEU A 674 -11.43 12.53 -14.41
N TYR A 675 -12.31 11.56 -14.15
CA TYR A 675 -13.50 11.79 -13.34
C TYR A 675 -13.18 12.16 -11.88
N ASP A 676 -12.17 11.54 -11.27
CA ASP A 676 -11.69 11.90 -9.94
C ASP A 676 -11.18 13.35 -9.90
N ILE A 677 -10.39 13.77 -10.90
CA ILE A 677 -9.86 15.14 -11.01
C ILE A 677 -11.00 16.15 -11.20
N ILE A 678 -11.96 15.84 -12.07
CA ILE A 678 -13.13 16.69 -12.29
C ILE A 678 -13.89 16.87 -10.99
N THR A 679 -14.14 15.78 -10.25
CA THR A 679 -14.83 15.82 -8.97
C THR A 679 -14.06 16.65 -7.95
N MET A 680 -12.76 16.40 -7.78
CA MET A 680 -11.90 17.13 -6.84
C MET A 680 -11.81 18.63 -7.15
N ARG A 681 -11.95 19.03 -8.43
CA ARG A 681 -11.79 20.43 -8.85
C ARG A 681 -13.10 21.21 -8.90
N TYR A 682 -14.20 20.57 -9.32
CA TYR A 682 -15.46 21.24 -9.64
C TYR A 682 -16.60 20.91 -8.66
N ALA A 683 -16.47 19.89 -7.81
CA ALA A 683 -17.46 19.61 -6.78
C ALA A 683 -17.21 20.44 -5.52
N ASN A 684 -18.30 20.89 -4.89
CA ASN A 684 -18.27 21.62 -3.62
C ASN A 684 -18.11 20.69 -2.40
N GLU A 685 -18.08 21.25 -1.18
CA GLU A 685 -17.90 20.46 0.06
C GLU A 685 -19.01 19.43 0.30
N SER A 686 -20.18 19.60 -0.34
CA SER A 686 -21.31 18.66 -0.30
C SER A 686 -21.29 17.65 -1.44
N MET A 687 -20.21 17.58 -2.24
CA MET A 687 -20.07 16.71 -3.41
C MET A 687 -21.09 16.99 -4.52
N ASN A 688 -21.52 18.25 -4.62
CA ASN A 688 -22.42 18.71 -5.67
C ASN A 688 -21.68 19.66 -6.62
N ILE A 689 -22.05 19.63 -7.89
CA ILE A 689 -21.50 20.48 -8.95
C ILE A 689 -22.62 21.42 -9.42
N ASP A 690 -22.38 22.72 -9.31
CA ASP A 690 -23.29 23.73 -9.83
C ASP A 690 -23.15 23.91 -11.34
N PHE A 691 -24.09 24.65 -11.94
CA PHE A 691 -24.12 24.81 -13.39
C PHE A 691 -22.87 25.55 -13.93
N ASP A 692 -22.34 26.54 -13.19
CA ASP A 692 -21.12 27.26 -13.59
C ASP A 692 -19.91 26.33 -13.65
N SER A 693 -19.71 25.51 -12.62
CA SER A 693 -18.62 24.54 -12.53
C SER A 693 -18.76 23.43 -13.58
N PHE A 694 -19.99 22.99 -13.85
CA PHE A 694 -20.29 22.01 -14.91
C PHE A 694 -19.88 22.53 -16.28
N ILE A 695 -20.29 23.75 -16.65
CA ILE A 695 -19.97 24.34 -17.95
C ILE A 695 -18.47 24.68 -18.03
N SER A 696 -17.86 25.20 -16.96
CA SER A 696 -16.42 25.45 -16.89
C SER A 696 -15.60 24.17 -17.14
N CYS A 697 -16.04 23.03 -16.58
CA CYS A 697 -15.45 21.73 -16.83
C CYS A 697 -15.54 21.31 -18.31
N LEU A 698 -16.73 21.34 -18.91
CA LEU A 698 -16.93 20.91 -20.30
C LEU A 698 -16.20 21.79 -21.32
N VAL A 699 -16.19 23.11 -21.10
CA VAL A 699 -15.44 24.07 -21.93
C VAL A 699 -13.95 23.75 -21.90
N ARG A 700 -13.40 23.44 -20.71
CA ARG A 700 -11.98 23.11 -20.56
C ARG A 700 -11.63 21.75 -21.18
N LEU A 701 -12.49 20.74 -21.00
CA LEU A 701 -12.34 19.45 -21.67
C LEU A 701 -12.32 19.63 -23.18
N GLU A 702 -13.28 20.37 -23.74
CA GLU A 702 -13.34 20.63 -25.17
C GLU A 702 -12.07 21.33 -25.69
N ALA A 703 -11.55 22.31 -24.94
CA ALA A 703 -10.34 23.04 -25.33
C ALA A 703 -9.12 22.12 -25.38
N MET A 704 -9.02 21.18 -24.43
CA MET A 704 -7.94 20.19 -24.37
C MET A 704 -8.02 19.22 -25.55
N PHE A 705 -9.21 18.71 -25.86
CA PHE A 705 -9.41 17.81 -27.00
C PHE A 705 -9.20 18.51 -28.35
N SER A 706 -9.60 19.79 -28.50
CA SER A 706 -9.46 20.52 -29.76
C SER A 706 -8.01 20.87 -30.11
N LYS A 707 -7.14 21.13 -29.12
CA LYS A 707 -5.72 21.52 -29.35
C LYS A 707 -4.79 20.32 -29.58
N SER A 708 -5.12 19.13 -29.10
CA SER A 708 -4.33 17.91 -29.41
C SER A 708 -4.38 17.54 -30.89
N HIS A 709 -5.45 17.94 -31.61
CA HIS A 709 -5.67 17.64 -33.02
C HIS A 709 -4.86 18.51 -33.99
N THR A 710 -4.41 19.70 -33.57
CA THR A 710 -3.65 20.63 -34.45
C THR A 710 -2.14 20.37 -34.44
N ASN A 711 -1.61 19.64 -33.46
CA ASN A 711 -0.17 19.42 -33.28
C ASN A 711 0.38 18.16 -33.96
N THR A 712 -0.46 17.29 -34.52
CA THR A 712 -0.01 16.03 -35.16
C THR A 712 0.25 16.12 -36.66
N SER A 713 0.21 17.32 -37.27
CA SER A 713 0.25 17.50 -38.73
C SER A 713 1.36 18.42 -39.27
N SER A 714 2.47 18.65 -38.55
CA SER A 714 3.65 19.34 -39.11
C SER A 714 4.98 18.76 -38.61
N PRO A 715 5.89 18.28 -39.51
CA PRO A 715 7.15 17.65 -39.11
C PRO A 715 8.34 18.64 -38.97
N TYR A 716 8.09 19.94 -38.79
CA TYR A 716 9.19 20.92 -38.67
C TYR A 716 9.10 21.73 -37.38
N TYR A 717 10.13 21.54 -36.55
CA TYR A 717 10.66 22.41 -35.50
C TYR A 717 9.70 23.47 -34.95
N THR A 718 9.26 23.29 -33.71
CA THR A 718 8.62 24.38 -32.93
C THR A 718 9.25 24.49 -31.54
N ASP A 719 9.56 25.74 -31.18
CA ASP A 719 10.28 26.20 -29.99
C ASP A 719 9.56 25.82 -28.68
N PRO A 720 10.24 25.14 -27.73
CA PRO A 720 9.69 24.73 -26.42
C PRO A 720 9.07 25.87 -25.59
N ARG A 721 9.40 27.13 -25.87
CA ARG A 721 8.89 28.30 -25.14
C ARG A 721 7.42 28.63 -25.41
N SER A 722 6.83 28.08 -26.48
CA SER A 722 5.44 28.35 -26.88
C SER A 722 4.39 27.46 -26.20
N VAL A 723 4.81 26.35 -25.58
CA VAL A 723 3.95 25.38 -24.88
C VAL A 723 3.77 25.72 -23.38
N CYS A 724 4.69 26.52 -22.84
CA CYS A 724 4.85 26.78 -21.40
C CYS A 724 3.70 27.56 -20.71
N PRO A 725 2.96 28.51 -21.35
CA PRO A 725 1.90 29.25 -20.67
C PRO A 725 0.62 28.44 -20.39
N LEU A 726 0.39 27.33 -21.10
CA LEU A 726 -0.88 26.59 -21.08
C LEU A 726 -0.92 25.45 -20.04
N LEU A 727 0.23 24.88 -19.65
CA LEU A 727 0.32 23.91 -18.55
C LEU A 727 0.41 24.59 -17.17
N ALA A 728 0.89 25.84 -17.12
CA ALA A 728 0.91 26.66 -15.90
C ALA A 728 -0.50 26.99 -15.36
N GLY A 729 -1.54 26.93 -16.21
CA GLY A 729 -2.94 27.12 -15.81
C GLY A 729 -3.55 25.98 -14.99
N LEU A 730 -2.88 24.83 -14.90
CA LEU A 730 -3.27 23.72 -14.02
C LEU A 730 -2.69 23.85 -12.60
N VAL A 731 -1.66 24.68 -12.38
CA VAL A 731 -0.86 24.75 -11.13
C VAL A 731 -0.83 26.17 -10.53
N THR A 732 -1.91 26.94 -10.64
CA THR A 732 -1.97 28.28 -10.02
C THR A 732 -2.26 28.15 -8.52
N VAL A 733 -1.23 27.81 -7.74
CA VAL A 733 -1.20 27.99 -6.28
C VAL A 733 -0.85 29.44 -5.97
N HIS A 734 -1.61 30.07 -5.08
CA HIS A 734 -1.26 31.38 -4.53
C HIS A 734 -0.06 31.25 -3.59
N GLY A 735 1.02 31.99 -3.86
CA GLY A 735 2.11 32.29 -2.90
C GLY A 735 3.37 31.40 -2.98
N ASP A 736 4.53 32.04 -3.21
CA ASP A 736 5.92 31.65 -2.92
C ASP A 736 6.51 30.29 -3.36
N VAL A 737 5.86 29.52 -4.24
CA VAL A 737 6.45 28.29 -4.85
C VAL A 737 6.95 28.51 -6.30
N LYS A 738 6.99 29.76 -6.78
CA LYS A 738 7.29 30.09 -8.19
C LYS A 738 8.71 29.79 -8.68
N ARG A 739 9.70 29.60 -7.80
CA ARG A 739 11.13 29.54 -8.21
C ARG A 739 11.68 28.13 -8.39
N ALA A 740 11.09 27.12 -7.74
CA ALA A 740 11.56 25.73 -7.83
C ALA A 740 11.03 25.00 -9.08
N LEU A 741 9.77 25.24 -9.46
CA LEU A 741 9.13 24.62 -10.63
C LEU A 741 9.66 25.15 -11.98
N TYR A 742 10.20 26.37 -12.00
CA TYR A 742 10.68 26.99 -13.24
C TYR A 742 12.09 26.52 -13.65
N LEU A 743 12.87 26.00 -12.71
CA LEU A 743 14.26 25.56 -12.95
C LEU A 743 14.35 24.08 -13.32
N SER A 744 13.45 23.20 -12.83
CA SER A 744 13.50 21.77 -13.14
C SER A 744 12.90 21.40 -14.51
N TRP A 745 12.18 22.31 -15.17
CA TRP A 745 11.52 22.02 -16.46
C TRP A 745 12.36 22.43 -17.68
N PHE A 746 13.35 23.31 -17.52
CA PHE A 746 14.27 23.67 -18.60
C PHE A 746 15.22 22.51 -18.96
N ASP A 747 15.64 21.72 -17.96
CA ASP A 747 16.53 20.56 -18.16
C ASP A 747 15.84 19.39 -18.89
N LEU A 748 14.51 19.41 -19.03
CA LEU A 748 13.71 18.41 -19.75
C LEU A 748 13.53 18.72 -21.24
N CYS A 749 13.93 19.90 -21.73
CA CYS A 749 13.76 20.31 -23.12
C CYS A 749 15.05 20.31 -23.97
N ASP A 750 16.20 19.92 -23.41
CA ASP A 750 17.46 19.76 -24.15
C ASP A 750 17.83 18.28 -24.45
N ILE A 751 16.84 17.35 -24.47
CA ILE A 751 17.00 15.96 -24.96
C ILE A 751 15.91 15.62 -25.97
#